data_AF-A0A2K8WPW8-F1
#
_entry.id   AF-A0A2K8WPW8-F1
#
_cell.length_a   1.000
_cell.length_b   1.000
_cell.length_c   1.000
_cell.angle_alpha   90.00
_cell.angle_beta   90.00
_cell.angle_gamma   90.00
#
_symmetry.space_group_name_H-M   'P 1'
#
loop_
_entity.id
_entity.type
_entity.pdbx_description
1 polymer ?
#
loop_
_entity_poly.entity_id
_entity_poly.type
_entity_poly.pdbx_seq_one_letter_code
_entity_poly.pdbx_strand_id
1 'polypeptide(L)'
;MLLYKYVLLNIIVDAMSLITIQCRLVASADTRQFLWMLMSQKNTPLINEIFMRIAEHPDFSVWKEKGKLPKNFLAQQIAELKEDKRFQGQPSRFYASVHKMIDYVYESWFTIQDKNKFRLQGHTRWLEMLKPDTEILQCFDGSWEKLQNQAKKILDEIDSTLSHTRIVDKLFKEYEATNDPRIQGAIVYLIKNGASIPDNKVETEKKYKKLKRKVEIQVHKLKKQIEISAPTGRDLNQQKWLDTLILASLASTTMPLNQAQCDRWFSALKKNSPSIPYPVIYETNEDLKWSLSDQNRLHVRFNGLSDHTFKIYCDSRQLPYFQRFYEDQELKKANKNQFSSALFTLRSAMIIWKEDDGKGELWDKHKLYLHCTLDTDYWTVEGTQVVAQRKQKEVLNIIDGMKEKDDLRDTQKKFIQRKETTLARLNNIFPRPGKPIYQGNPNLFLGVAMGLQESVTLALVNVGEGKAILYRNIKQLLGDNYHLLRRRRNEKQKLNHQNHKARKRASFQQKGESNLGEYVDRLIAKSILKIAQEYKVSTIIIPLLSQMRSITEAEVQARAEERIPEYKEGQKKYAKDYRVQVHQWSYGRLIDNIKANSAKVGIVVREGKQPKQGTFTDKALQLALSIQQNITEGKIPRNTKF
;
A
#
# COMPACT_ATOMS: atom_id res chain seq x y z
N MET A 1 3.07 6.49 -12.08
CA MET A 1 2.13 5.58 -11.38
C MET A 1 2.64 5.09 -10.02
N LEU A 2 3.95 4.81 -9.84
CA LEU A 2 4.54 4.45 -8.54
C LEU A 2 4.44 5.55 -7.46
N LEU A 3 4.58 6.82 -7.85
CA LEU A 3 4.43 7.98 -6.95
C LEU A 3 3.03 8.10 -6.30
N TYR A 4 1.97 7.73 -7.01
CA TYR A 4 0.60 7.84 -6.50
C TYR A 4 0.27 6.82 -5.41
N LYS A 5 0.99 5.69 -5.35
CA LYS A 5 0.76 4.65 -4.36
C LYS A 5 1.62 4.82 -3.10
N TYR A 6 2.78 5.49 -3.20
CA TYR A 6 3.76 5.55 -2.12
C TYR A 6 3.86 6.88 -1.38
N VAL A 7 3.45 8.01 -1.97
CA VAL A 7 3.29 9.28 -1.20
C VAL A 7 2.24 9.11 -0.09
N LEU A 8 1.35 8.13 -0.21
CA LEU A 8 0.40 7.69 0.83
C LEU A 8 1.00 6.78 1.91
N LEU A 9 2.19 6.18 1.70
CA LEU A 9 2.77 5.18 2.61
C LEU A 9 3.74 5.76 3.66
N ASN A 10 4.40 6.89 3.42
CA ASN A 10 5.38 7.45 4.38
C ASN A 10 4.77 8.44 5.41
N ILE A 11 3.43 8.56 5.45
CA ILE A 11 2.68 9.14 6.58
C ILE A 11 2.08 8.03 7.48
N ILE A 12 2.68 6.83 7.46
CA ILE A 12 2.22 5.70 8.28
C ILE A 12 2.98 5.73 9.61
N VAL A 13 2.61 6.70 10.43
CA VAL A 13 2.42 6.50 11.87
C VAL A 13 1.09 7.22 12.17
N ASP A 14 0.01 6.45 12.37
CA ASP A 14 -1.37 6.83 12.78
C ASP A 14 -2.48 7.17 11.74
N ALA A 15 -2.29 7.03 10.43
CA ALA A 15 -3.29 7.52 9.47
C ALA A 15 -4.39 6.51 9.04
N MET A 16 -5.45 6.31 9.84
CA MET A 16 -6.75 5.80 9.34
C MET A 16 -7.71 6.92 8.88
N SER A 17 -7.36 8.19 9.13
CA SER A 17 -8.21 9.37 8.89
C SER A 17 -7.78 10.25 7.70
N LEU A 18 -6.66 9.97 7.03
CA LEU A 18 -6.20 10.80 5.91
C LEU A 18 -6.91 10.41 4.61
N ILE A 19 -7.49 11.40 3.91
CA ILE A 19 -8.03 11.24 2.56
C ILE A 19 -7.45 12.28 1.61
N THR A 20 -7.42 11.96 0.32
CA THR A 20 -7.04 12.90 -0.75
C THR A 20 -8.26 13.31 -1.55
N ILE A 21 -8.49 14.62 -1.64
CA ILE A 21 -9.49 15.23 -2.53
C ILE A 21 -8.79 15.96 -3.68
N GLN A 22 -9.52 16.21 -4.77
CA GLN A 22 -8.93 16.84 -5.95
C GLN A 22 -9.91 17.81 -6.63
N CYS A 23 -9.41 18.94 -7.07
CA CYS A 23 -10.18 19.90 -7.85
C CYS A 23 -9.39 20.39 -9.05
N ARG A 24 -10.10 20.86 -10.07
CA ARG A 24 -9.50 21.56 -11.19
C ARG A 24 -9.18 23.00 -10.77
N LEU A 25 -7.99 23.46 -11.13
CA LEU A 25 -7.59 24.85 -11.00
C LEU A 25 -7.80 25.57 -12.34
N VAL A 26 -8.47 26.71 -12.31
CA VAL A 26 -8.67 27.58 -13.48
C VAL A 26 -8.04 28.94 -13.20
N ALA A 27 -7.18 29.41 -14.10
CA ALA A 27 -6.51 30.71 -14.00
C ALA A 27 -6.38 31.34 -15.40
N SER A 28 -5.92 32.59 -15.47
CA SER A 28 -5.65 33.27 -16.74
C SER A 28 -4.66 32.49 -17.59
N ALA A 29 -4.66 32.71 -18.91
CA ALA A 29 -3.70 32.09 -19.82
C ALA A 29 -2.27 32.38 -19.37
N ASP A 30 -1.95 33.63 -19.05
CA ASP A 30 -0.63 34.06 -18.57
C ASP A 30 -0.21 33.32 -17.30
N THR A 31 -1.13 33.14 -16.35
CA THR A 31 -0.85 32.40 -15.10
C THR A 31 -0.54 30.93 -15.40
N ARG A 32 -1.31 30.30 -16.30
CA ARG A 32 -1.11 28.90 -16.68
C ARG A 32 0.19 28.70 -17.45
N GLN A 33 0.49 29.60 -18.38
CA GLN A 33 1.74 29.62 -19.13
C GLN A 33 2.93 29.82 -18.19
N PHE A 34 2.90 30.84 -17.33
CA PHE A 34 3.95 31.08 -16.33
C PHE A 34 4.22 29.85 -15.47
N LEU A 35 3.17 29.25 -14.90
CA LEU A 35 3.30 28.08 -14.05
C LEU A 35 3.82 26.86 -14.83
N TRP A 36 3.33 26.65 -16.06
CA TRP A 36 3.82 25.58 -16.93
C TRP A 36 5.32 25.74 -17.19
N MET A 37 5.76 26.93 -17.59
CA MET A 37 7.16 27.24 -17.88
C MET A 37 8.04 27.04 -16.64
N LEU A 38 7.60 27.55 -15.49
CA LEU A 38 8.31 27.35 -14.22
C LEU A 38 8.45 25.85 -13.87
N MET A 39 7.39 25.05 -14.04
CA MET A 39 7.40 23.63 -13.71
C MET A 39 8.16 22.76 -14.73
N SER A 40 8.05 23.07 -16.01
CA SER A 40 8.61 22.27 -17.12
C SER A 40 10.04 22.64 -17.48
N GLN A 41 10.41 23.92 -17.41
CA GLN A 41 11.73 24.40 -17.83
C GLN A 41 12.72 24.56 -16.68
N LYS A 42 12.23 24.76 -15.44
CA LYS A 42 13.11 24.92 -14.27
C LYS A 42 12.98 23.79 -13.26
N ASN A 43 11.78 23.56 -12.73
CA ASN A 43 11.57 22.61 -11.63
C ASN A 43 11.83 21.15 -12.04
N THR A 44 11.25 20.71 -13.17
CA THR A 44 11.44 19.33 -13.67
C THR A 44 12.88 19.07 -14.09
N PRO A 45 13.55 19.97 -14.84
CA PRO A 45 14.97 19.82 -15.17
C PRO A 45 15.86 19.79 -13.93
N LEU A 46 15.59 20.59 -12.91
CA LEU A 46 16.32 20.53 -11.64
C LEU A 46 16.18 19.16 -10.96
N ILE A 47 14.97 18.60 -10.91
CA ILE A 47 14.73 17.25 -10.38
C ILE A 47 15.51 16.21 -11.20
N ASN A 48 15.48 16.31 -12.53
CA ASN A 48 16.17 15.39 -13.42
C ASN A 48 17.70 15.45 -13.23
N GLU A 49 18.25 16.64 -13.09
CA GLU A 49 19.68 16.87 -12.82
C GLU A 49 20.09 16.21 -11.50
N ILE A 50 19.33 16.41 -10.42
CA ILE A 50 19.65 15.79 -9.13
C ILE A 50 19.51 14.26 -9.20
N PHE A 51 18.53 13.72 -9.93
CA PHE A 51 18.45 12.27 -10.15
C PHE A 51 19.69 11.72 -10.86
N MET A 52 20.20 12.44 -11.86
CA MET A 52 21.42 12.09 -12.57
C MET A 52 22.63 12.11 -11.62
N ARG A 53 22.83 13.21 -10.89
CA ARG A 53 23.93 13.37 -9.93
C ARG A 53 23.93 12.29 -8.84
N ILE A 54 22.76 11.89 -8.35
CA ILE A 54 22.66 10.79 -7.37
C ILE A 54 23.09 9.46 -8.00
N ALA A 55 22.63 9.17 -9.22
CA ALA A 55 22.94 7.92 -9.90
C ALA A 55 24.42 7.80 -10.30
N GLU A 56 25.07 8.93 -10.58
CA GLU A 56 26.48 9.03 -10.97
C GLU A 56 27.43 9.22 -9.79
N HIS A 57 26.91 9.42 -8.57
CA HIS A 57 27.74 9.67 -7.41
C HIS A 57 28.58 8.43 -7.06
N PRO A 58 29.90 8.57 -6.79
CA PRO A 58 30.78 7.44 -6.43
C PRO A 58 30.24 6.60 -5.26
N ASP A 59 29.72 7.27 -4.23
CA ASP A 59 29.16 6.62 -3.03
C ASP A 59 27.74 6.07 -3.21
N PHE A 60 27.14 6.15 -4.40
CA PHE A 60 25.75 5.69 -4.60
C PHE A 60 25.57 4.21 -4.23
N SER A 61 26.57 3.37 -4.51
CA SER A 61 26.59 1.96 -4.09
C SER A 61 26.50 1.82 -2.57
N VAL A 62 27.22 2.65 -1.81
CA VAL A 62 27.19 2.65 -0.34
C VAL A 62 25.80 3.08 0.17
N TRP A 63 25.18 4.06 -0.48
CA TRP A 63 23.83 4.51 -0.10
C TRP A 63 22.78 3.46 -0.42
N LYS A 64 22.94 2.74 -1.54
CA LYS A 64 22.14 1.57 -1.91
C LYS A 64 22.25 0.46 -0.89
N GLU A 65 23.40 0.26 -0.27
CA GLU A 65 23.57 -0.70 0.84
C GLU A 65 22.90 -0.23 2.13
N LYS A 66 23.06 1.05 2.48
CA LYS A 66 22.48 1.64 3.69
C LYS A 66 20.96 1.86 3.62
N GLY A 67 20.37 1.80 2.42
CA GLY A 67 18.94 2.00 2.19
C GLY A 67 18.47 3.44 2.38
N LYS A 68 19.38 4.43 2.32
CA LYS A 68 19.06 5.85 2.50
C LYS A 68 20.11 6.77 1.91
N LEU A 69 19.70 7.97 1.51
CA LEU A 69 20.61 9.05 1.14
C LEU A 69 21.28 9.65 2.39
N PRO A 70 22.47 10.26 2.26
CA PRO A 70 23.09 10.99 3.35
C PRO A 70 22.23 12.17 3.81
N LYS A 71 22.26 12.45 5.13
CA LYS A 71 21.61 13.64 5.69
C LYS A 71 22.19 14.89 5.01
N ASN A 72 21.33 15.83 4.64
CA ASN A 72 21.68 17.10 3.98
C ASN A 72 22.22 17.01 2.55
N PHE A 73 22.45 15.82 1.98
CA PHE A 73 22.96 15.68 0.60
C PHE A 73 22.07 16.44 -0.40
N LEU A 74 20.75 16.22 -0.34
CA LEU A 74 19.80 16.92 -1.22
C LEU A 74 19.82 18.43 -1.01
N ALA A 75 19.94 18.90 0.24
CA ALA A 75 20.00 20.32 0.54
C ALA A 75 21.25 20.98 -0.05
N GLN A 76 22.40 20.30 0.00
CA GLN A 76 23.66 20.77 -0.62
C GLN A 76 23.55 20.82 -2.15
N GLN A 77 23.06 19.74 -2.78
CA GLN A 77 22.90 19.70 -4.24
C GLN A 77 21.95 20.79 -4.74
N ILE A 78 20.85 21.04 -4.01
CA ILE A 78 19.91 22.11 -4.34
C ILE A 78 20.54 23.49 -4.15
N ALA A 79 21.33 23.69 -3.09
CA ALA A 79 22.01 24.97 -2.84
C ALA A 79 23.03 25.30 -3.94
N GLU A 80 23.82 24.32 -4.38
CA GLU A 80 24.75 24.48 -5.51
C GLU A 80 24.02 24.81 -6.81
N LEU A 81 22.99 24.02 -7.15
CA LEU A 81 22.24 24.19 -8.39
C LEU A 81 21.39 25.46 -8.42
N LYS A 82 21.12 26.07 -7.25
CA LYS A 82 20.38 27.34 -7.18
C LYS A 82 21.15 28.49 -7.81
N GLU A 83 22.48 28.44 -7.80
CA GLU A 83 23.36 29.45 -8.41
C GLU A 83 23.54 29.26 -9.93
N ASP A 84 23.16 28.09 -10.47
CA ASP A 84 23.16 27.85 -11.92
C ASP A 84 22.07 28.67 -12.60
N LYS A 85 22.44 29.45 -13.62
CA LYS A 85 21.52 30.26 -14.44
C LYS A 85 20.30 29.48 -14.96
N ARG A 86 20.45 28.17 -15.23
CA ARG A 86 19.36 27.30 -15.68
C ARG A 86 18.24 27.16 -14.65
N PHE A 87 18.59 27.16 -13.36
CA PHE A 87 17.66 26.90 -12.26
C PHE A 87 17.42 28.13 -11.39
N GLN A 88 18.17 29.22 -11.61
CA GLN A 88 18.05 30.46 -10.86
C GLN A 88 16.66 31.13 -11.02
N GLY A 89 16.27 31.90 -9.99
CA GLY A 89 15.04 32.70 -10.00
C GLY A 89 13.76 31.90 -9.80
N GLN A 90 13.86 30.64 -9.36
CA GLN A 90 12.70 29.89 -8.90
C GLN A 90 12.29 30.34 -7.49
N PRO A 91 11.00 30.30 -7.15
CA PRO A 91 10.55 30.58 -5.79
C PRO A 91 11.15 29.59 -4.79
N SER A 92 11.47 30.03 -3.57
CA SER A 92 12.06 29.16 -2.53
C SER A 92 11.24 27.90 -2.25
N ARG A 93 9.91 27.99 -2.38
CA ARG A 93 8.99 26.85 -2.21
C ARG A 93 9.16 25.77 -3.28
N PHE A 94 9.59 26.13 -4.49
CA PHE A 94 9.85 25.15 -5.54
C PHE A 94 11.10 24.32 -5.21
N TYR A 95 12.19 24.94 -4.74
CA TYR A 95 13.35 24.19 -4.26
C TYR A 95 13.01 23.26 -3.09
N ALA A 96 12.19 23.71 -2.15
CA ALA A 96 11.69 22.85 -1.07
C ALA A 96 10.86 21.67 -1.62
N SER A 97 9.98 21.93 -2.58
CA SER A 97 9.22 20.88 -3.28
C SER A 97 10.14 19.88 -3.99
N VAL A 98 11.20 20.34 -4.66
CA VAL A 98 12.20 19.47 -5.30
C VAL A 98 12.84 18.53 -4.27
N HIS A 99 13.29 19.09 -3.15
CA HIS A 99 13.85 18.29 -2.06
C HIS A 99 12.89 17.17 -1.65
N LYS A 100 11.64 17.50 -1.35
CA LYS A 100 10.63 16.53 -0.88
C LYS A 100 10.28 15.49 -1.93
N MET A 101 10.13 15.93 -3.18
CA MET A 101 9.83 15.05 -4.29
C MET A 101 10.90 13.97 -4.48
N ILE A 102 12.18 14.35 -4.41
CA ILE A 102 13.31 13.42 -4.59
C ILE A 102 13.44 12.51 -3.38
N ASP A 103 13.33 13.06 -2.17
CA ASP A 103 13.37 12.33 -0.91
C ASP A 103 12.35 11.19 -0.90
N TYR A 104 11.07 11.49 -1.18
CA TYR A 104 10.01 10.49 -1.27
C TYR A 104 10.23 9.43 -2.35
N VAL A 105 10.79 9.82 -3.51
CA VAL A 105 11.08 8.87 -4.58
C VAL A 105 12.17 7.89 -4.15
N TYR A 106 13.24 8.38 -3.51
CA TYR A 106 14.34 7.53 -3.07
C TYR A 106 13.98 6.69 -1.85
N GLU A 107 13.28 7.23 -0.84
CA GLU A 107 12.77 6.45 0.29
C GLU A 107 11.93 5.26 -0.19
N SER A 108 11.02 5.51 -1.13
CA SER A 108 10.20 4.46 -1.74
C SER A 108 11.05 3.44 -2.51
N TRP A 109 12.02 3.92 -3.29
CA TRP A 109 12.90 3.05 -4.06
C TRP A 109 13.78 2.17 -3.17
N PHE A 110 14.42 2.73 -2.13
CA PHE A 110 15.23 1.96 -1.18
C PHE A 110 14.39 0.91 -0.45
N THR A 111 13.20 1.26 0.01
CA THR A 111 12.28 0.31 0.66
C THR A 111 11.97 -0.90 -0.25
N ILE A 112 11.74 -0.63 -1.55
CA ILE A 112 11.53 -1.70 -2.54
C ILE A 112 12.81 -2.52 -2.76
N GLN A 113 13.97 -1.88 -2.84
CA GLN A 113 15.27 -2.54 -3.00
C GLN A 113 15.58 -3.45 -1.82
N ASP A 114 15.42 -2.99 -0.58
CA ASP A 114 15.67 -3.76 0.62
C ASP A 114 14.75 -4.98 0.72
N LYS A 115 13.46 -4.79 0.39
CA LYS A 115 12.51 -5.90 0.29
C LYS A 115 12.92 -6.92 -0.77
N ASN A 116 13.42 -6.47 -1.92
CA ASN A 116 13.88 -7.38 -2.97
C ASN A 116 15.17 -8.10 -2.58
N LYS A 117 16.12 -7.42 -1.92
CA LYS A 117 17.35 -8.01 -1.38
C LYS A 117 17.05 -9.08 -0.35
N PHE A 118 16.18 -8.79 0.61
CA PHE A 118 15.75 -9.75 1.63
C PHE A 118 15.13 -11.00 0.98
N ARG A 119 14.26 -10.81 -0.02
CA ARG A 119 13.67 -11.92 -0.77
C ARG A 119 14.70 -12.68 -1.59
N LEU A 120 15.68 -12.00 -2.19
CA LEU A 120 16.76 -12.63 -2.93
C LEU A 120 17.58 -13.52 -1.99
N GLN A 121 18.00 -13.01 -0.83
CA GLN A 121 18.74 -13.78 0.17
C GLN A 121 17.98 -15.05 0.58
N GLY A 122 16.68 -14.93 0.91
CA GLY A 122 15.85 -16.09 1.25
C GLY A 122 15.74 -17.11 0.12
N HIS A 123 15.59 -16.66 -1.13
CA HIS A 123 15.52 -17.57 -2.28
C HIS A 123 16.87 -18.19 -2.67
N THR A 124 17.97 -17.46 -2.52
CA THR A 124 19.33 -17.97 -2.75
C THR A 124 19.68 -19.03 -1.72
N ARG A 125 19.48 -18.74 -0.44
CA ARG A 125 19.64 -19.71 0.65
C ARG A 125 18.78 -20.95 0.42
N TRP A 126 17.52 -20.76 0.03
CA TRP A 126 16.67 -21.89 -0.31
C TRP A 126 17.21 -22.73 -1.47
N LEU A 127 17.78 -22.10 -2.49
CA LEU A 127 18.36 -22.80 -3.64
C LEU A 127 19.61 -23.60 -3.26
N GLU A 128 20.45 -23.07 -2.37
CA GLU A 128 21.67 -23.72 -1.86
C GLU A 128 21.35 -24.92 -0.98
N MET A 129 20.31 -24.81 -0.15
CA MET A 129 19.85 -25.90 0.73
C MET A 129 19.11 -27.03 -0.02
N LEU A 130 18.63 -26.77 -1.23
CA LEU A 130 17.70 -27.66 -1.92
C LEU A 130 18.40 -28.92 -2.44
N LYS A 131 18.10 -30.07 -1.80
CA LYS A 131 18.58 -31.39 -2.20
C LYS A 131 17.44 -32.30 -2.68
N PRO A 132 17.69 -33.23 -3.63
CA PRO A 132 16.71 -34.24 -3.99
C PRO A 132 16.50 -35.21 -2.83
N ASP A 133 15.30 -35.79 -2.69
CA ASP A 133 15.00 -36.74 -1.61
C ASP A 133 15.96 -37.93 -1.60
N THR A 134 16.48 -38.35 -2.76
CA THR A 134 17.48 -39.42 -2.89
C THR A 134 18.79 -39.10 -2.18
N GLU A 135 19.26 -37.85 -2.23
CA GLU A 135 20.49 -37.41 -1.55
C GLU A 135 20.23 -37.23 -0.05
N ILE A 136 19.06 -36.70 0.33
CA ILE A 136 18.66 -36.58 1.73
C ILE A 136 18.61 -37.98 2.39
N LEU A 137 18.07 -38.98 1.70
CA LEU A 137 17.96 -40.35 2.20
C LEU A 137 19.30 -41.05 2.42
N GLN A 138 20.37 -40.66 1.70
CA GLN A 138 21.70 -41.22 1.95
C GLN A 138 22.19 -40.91 3.38
N CYS A 139 21.79 -39.79 3.97
CA CYS A 139 22.10 -39.45 5.37
C CYS A 139 21.36 -40.36 6.38
N PHE A 140 20.32 -41.06 5.93
CA PHE A 140 19.44 -41.92 6.75
C PHE A 140 19.54 -43.39 6.35
N ASP A 141 20.67 -43.81 5.78
CA ASP A 141 20.91 -45.19 5.32
C ASP A 141 19.87 -45.67 4.30
N GLY A 142 19.29 -44.76 3.51
CA GLY A 142 18.20 -45.05 2.58
C GLY A 142 16.82 -45.20 3.24
N SER A 143 16.71 -45.09 4.57
CA SER A 143 15.46 -45.30 5.30
C SER A 143 14.58 -44.05 5.34
N TRP A 144 13.43 -44.15 4.69
CA TRP A 144 12.40 -43.12 4.70
C TRP A 144 11.78 -42.90 6.09
N GLU A 145 11.59 -43.98 6.82
CA GLU A 145 11.00 -43.97 8.15
C GLU A 145 11.89 -43.20 9.14
N LYS A 146 13.21 -43.40 9.06
CA LYS A 146 14.18 -42.64 9.88
C LYS A 146 14.13 -41.14 9.56
N LEU A 147 14.02 -40.76 8.29
CA LEU A 147 13.87 -39.36 7.87
C LEU A 147 12.57 -38.73 8.42
N GLN A 148 11.43 -39.43 8.26
CA GLN A 148 10.14 -38.95 8.74
C GLN A 148 10.10 -38.83 10.27
N ASN A 149 10.69 -39.79 10.98
CA ASN A 149 10.77 -39.76 12.44
C ASN A 149 11.63 -38.58 12.92
N GLN A 150 12.76 -38.30 12.25
CA GLN A 150 13.57 -37.12 12.57
C GLN A 150 12.85 -35.81 12.25
N ALA A 151 12.17 -35.73 11.10
CA ALA A 151 11.35 -34.56 10.75
C ALA A 151 10.20 -34.34 11.73
N LYS A 152 9.60 -35.42 12.24
CA LYS A 152 8.55 -35.37 13.27
C LYS A 152 9.08 -34.81 14.58
N LYS A 153 10.23 -35.31 15.06
CA LYS A 153 10.89 -34.77 16.26
C LYS A 153 11.13 -33.26 16.17
N ILE A 154 11.65 -32.80 15.03
CA ILE A 154 11.90 -31.37 14.80
C ILE A 154 10.58 -30.58 14.83
N LEU A 155 9.50 -31.08 14.23
CA LEU A 155 8.19 -30.42 14.30
C LEU A 155 7.60 -30.43 15.71
N ASP A 156 7.79 -31.50 16.48
CA ASP A 156 7.30 -31.64 17.85
C ASP A 156 8.03 -30.67 18.82
N GLU A 157 9.30 -30.34 18.54
CA GLU A 157 10.09 -29.31 19.25
C GLU A 157 9.72 -27.87 18.85
N ILE A 158 8.94 -27.70 17.78
CA ILE A 158 8.46 -26.40 17.32
C ILE A 158 7.06 -26.17 17.88
N ASP A 159 6.91 -25.09 18.66
CA ASP A 159 5.63 -24.65 19.21
C ASP A 159 4.53 -24.59 18.13
N SER A 160 3.54 -25.48 18.27
CA SER A 160 2.42 -25.66 17.34
C SER A 160 1.51 -24.42 17.23
N THR A 161 1.62 -23.47 18.17
CA THR A 161 0.89 -22.20 18.12
C THR A 161 1.49 -21.21 17.12
N LEU A 162 2.72 -21.44 16.65
CA LEU A 162 3.40 -20.54 15.72
C LEU A 162 2.71 -20.49 14.35
N SER A 163 2.74 -19.31 13.74
CA SER A 163 2.28 -19.16 12.36
C SER A 163 3.19 -19.93 11.41
N HIS A 164 2.64 -20.42 10.30
CA HIS A 164 3.39 -21.19 9.31
C HIS A 164 4.67 -20.48 8.82
N THR A 165 4.63 -19.16 8.65
CA THR A 165 5.80 -18.35 8.29
C THR A 165 6.87 -18.39 9.37
N ARG A 166 6.50 -18.30 10.65
CA ARG A 166 7.43 -18.38 11.78
C ARG A 166 8.03 -19.78 11.96
N ILE A 167 7.26 -20.82 11.66
CA ILE A 167 7.77 -22.22 11.65
C ILE A 167 8.85 -22.35 10.58
N VAL A 168 8.60 -21.87 9.36
CA VAL A 168 9.59 -21.89 8.28
C VAL A 168 10.82 -21.06 8.64
N ASP A 169 10.65 -19.88 9.24
CA ASP A 169 11.78 -19.04 9.69
C ASP A 169 12.62 -19.74 10.78
N LYS A 170 11.97 -20.46 11.71
CA LYS A 170 12.66 -21.24 12.75
C LYS A 170 13.44 -22.41 12.13
N LEU A 171 12.82 -23.16 11.22
CA LEU A 171 13.46 -24.24 10.48
C LEU A 171 14.69 -23.77 9.72
N PHE A 172 14.61 -22.60 9.05
CA PHE A 172 15.79 -21.99 8.44
C PHE A 172 16.88 -21.76 9.50
N LYS A 173 16.62 -21.02 10.57
CA LYS A 173 17.63 -20.75 11.63
C LYS A 173 18.27 -22.02 12.19
N GLU A 174 17.47 -23.06 12.39
CA GLU A 174 17.93 -24.33 12.93
C GLU A 174 18.85 -25.07 11.96
N TYR A 175 18.58 -24.99 10.64
CA TYR A 175 19.48 -25.50 9.61
C TYR A 175 20.85 -24.81 9.63
N GLU A 176 20.90 -23.51 9.91
CA GLU A 176 22.16 -22.76 10.02
C GLU A 176 22.91 -23.04 11.33
N ALA A 177 22.20 -23.35 12.41
CA ALA A 177 22.79 -23.59 13.72
C ALA A 177 23.35 -25.02 13.86
N THR A 178 22.84 -25.97 13.08
CA THR A 178 23.23 -27.37 13.16
C THR A 178 24.21 -27.76 12.05
N ASN A 179 25.24 -28.53 12.42
CA ASN A 179 26.18 -29.14 11.47
C ASN A 179 25.85 -30.62 11.20
N ASP A 180 24.79 -31.17 11.82
CA ASP A 180 24.40 -32.57 11.62
C ASP A 180 23.70 -32.74 10.26
N PRO A 181 24.28 -33.51 9.32
CA PRO A 181 23.68 -33.74 8.00
C PRO A 181 22.28 -34.38 8.05
N ARG A 182 21.98 -35.16 9.10
CA ARG A 182 20.66 -35.77 9.29
C ARG A 182 19.62 -34.72 9.67
N ILE A 183 19.94 -33.86 10.63
CA ILE A 183 19.04 -32.77 11.04
C ILE A 183 18.84 -31.80 9.87
N GLN A 184 19.92 -31.41 9.18
CA GLN A 184 19.85 -30.58 7.98
C GLN A 184 18.97 -31.20 6.88
N GLY A 185 19.13 -32.50 6.62
CA GLY A 185 18.33 -33.25 5.65
C GLY A 185 16.84 -33.28 6.00
N ALA A 186 16.51 -33.52 7.28
CA ALA A 186 15.13 -33.50 7.78
C ALA A 186 14.49 -32.11 7.69
N ILE A 187 15.24 -31.04 7.98
CA ILE A 187 14.76 -29.65 7.83
C ILE A 187 14.46 -29.33 6.36
N VAL A 188 15.38 -29.67 5.44
CA VAL A 188 15.16 -29.45 4.00
C VAL A 188 13.92 -30.20 3.52
N TYR A 189 13.74 -31.45 3.96
CA TYR A 189 12.56 -32.25 3.69
C TYR A 189 11.26 -31.58 4.17
N LEU A 190 11.26 -31.02 5.38
CA LEU A 190 10.12 -30.28 5.93
C LEU A 190 9.82 -29.02 5.12
N ILE A 191 10.82 -28.18 4.83
CA ILE A 191 10.61 -26.92 4.10
C ILE A 191 10.11 -27.20 2.67
N LYS A 192 10.64 -28.23 1.98
CA LYS A 192 10.19 -28.64 0.63
C LYS A 192 8.70 -28.97 0.58
N ASN A 193 8.20 -29.53 1.67
CA ASN A 193 6.82 -29.97 1.80
C ASN A 193 5.96 -28.99 2.64
N GLY A 194 6.41 -27.74 2.78
CA GLY A 194 5.64 -26.70 3.46
C GLY A 194 5.47 -26.96 4.96
N ALA A 195 6.58 -27.28 5.64
CA ALA A 195 6.64 -27.61 7.07
C ALA A 195 5.65 -28.72 7.46
N SER A 196 5.54 -29.75 6.63
CA SER A 196 4.66 -30.90 6.87
C SER A 196 5.30 -32.19 6.35
N ILE A 197 4.87 -33.32 6.91
CA ILE A 197 5.33 -34.66 6.52
C ILE A 197 4.30 -35.24 5.53
N PRO A 198 4.65 -35.46 4.26
CA PRO A 198 3.74 -36.02 3.26
C PRO A 198 3.49 -37.53 3.44
N ASP A 199 2.26 -37.98 3.12
CA ASP A 199 1.76 -39.37 3.23
C ASP A 199 2.34 -40.35 2.18
N ASN A 200 3.67 -40.50 2.11
CA ASN A 200 4.38 -41.55 1.34
C ASN A 200 4.46 -41.40 -0.18
N LYS A 201 4.75 -40.20 -0.70
CA LYS A 201 5.22 -40.05 -2.09
C LYS A 201 6.65 -39.53 -2.14
N VAL A 202 7.59 -40.43 -2.46
CA VAL A 202 8.96 -40.06 -2.82
C VAL A 202 8.92 -38.99 -3.89
N GLU A 203 9.66 -37.90 -3.70
CA GLU A 203 9.78 -36.88 -4.72
C GLU A 203 10.31 -37.48 -6.03
N THR A 204 9.55 -37.33 -7.12
CA THR A 204 10.06 -37.69 -8.43
C THR A 204 11.13 -36.70 -8.88
N GLU A 205 12.15 -37.16 -9.59
CA GLU A 205 13.22 -36.30 -10.13
C GLU A 205 12.65 -35.12 -10.94
N LYS A 206 11.55 -35.35 -11.67
CA LYS A 206 10.81 -34.31 -12.40
C LYS A 206 10.21 -33.23 -11.47
N LYS A 207 9.68 -33.62 -10.30
CA LYS A 207 9.14 -32.69 -9.29
C LYS A 207 10.27 -31.84 -8.68
N TYR A 208 11.40 -32.47 -8.34
CA TYR A 208 12.61 -31.79 -7.87
C TYR A 208 13.14 -30.78 -8.90
N LYS A 209 13.44 -31.23 -10.12
CA LYS A 209 13.96 -30.37 -11.22
C LYS A 209 13.04 -29.17 -11.46
N LYS A 210 11.72 -29.36 -11.41
CA LYS A 210 10.75 -28.28 -11.55
C LYS A 210 10.77 -27.29 -10.38
N LEU A 211 10.88 -27.78 -9.14
CA LEU A 211 10.99 -26.93 -7.95
C LEU A 211 12.28 -26.10 -8.01
N LYS A 212 13.43 -26.75 -8.21
CA LYS A 212 14.73 -26.10 -8.36
C LYS A 212 14.70 -25.03 -9.46
N ARG A 213 14.23 -25.39 -10.65
CA ARG A 213 14.12 -24.45 -11.78
C ARG A 213 13.23 -23.25 -11.46
N LYS A 214 12.14 -23.44 -10.71
CA LYS A 214 11.26 -22.34 -10.29
C LYS A 214 11.99 -21.38 -9.35
N VAL A 215 12.76 -21.89 -8.39
CA VAL A 215 13.55 -21.07 -7.46
C VAL A 215 14.65 -20.33 -8.21
N GLU A 216 15.38 -20.99 -9.11
CA GLU A 216 16.39 -20.35 -9.98
C GLU A 216 15.79 -19.17 -10.78
N ILE A 217 14.62 -19.38 -11.40
CA ILE A 217 13.93 -18.31 -12.13
C ILE A 217 13.55 -17.16 -11.19
N GLN A 218 13.15 -17.44 -9.95
CA GLN A 218 12.83 -16.40 -8.96
C GLN A 218 14.07 -15.63 -8.54
N VAL A 219 15.18 -16.31 -8.25
CA VAL A 219 16.48 -15.71 -7.95
C VAL A 219 16.92 -14.82 -9.12
N HIS A 220 16.88 -15.33 -10.35
CA HIS A 220 17.24 -14.56 -11.55
C HIS A 220 16.37 -13.31 -11.74
N LYS A 221 15.06 -13.44 -11.55
CA LYS A 221 14.14 -12.29 -11.62
C LYS A 221 14.43 -11.25 -10.54
N LEU A 222 14.71 -11.68 -9.31
CA LEU A 222 15.02 -10.78 -8.20
C LEU A 222 16.36 -10.08 -8.40
N LYS A 223 17.40 -10.79 -8.87
CA LYS A 223 18.68 -10.20 -9.29
C LYS A 223 18.45 -9.10 -10.32
N LYS A 224 17.73 -9.42 -11.41
CA LYS A 224 17.34 -8.42 -12.42
C LYS A 224 16.56 -7.23 -11.84
N GLN A 225 15.69 -7.45 -10.86
CA GLN A 225 14.91 -6.38 -10.21
C GLN A 225 15.75 -5.47 -9.31
N ILE A 226 16.78 -6.02 -8.67
CA ILE A 226 17.74 -5.26 -7.85
C ILE A 226 18.74 -4.50 -8.74
N GLU A 227 19.03 -5.05 -9.92
CA GLU A 227 19.80 -4.41 -10.98
C GLU A 227 19.02 -3.33 -11.74
N ILE A 228 17.70 -3.18 -11.50
CA ILE A 228 16.94 -2.07 -12.08
C ILE A 228 17.62 -0.75 -11.68
N SER A 229 17.78 0.12 -12.67
CA SER A 229 18.46 1.40 -12.53
C SER A 229 17.80 2.28 -11.46
N ALA A 230 18.60 3.20 -10.92
CA ALA A 230 18.13 4.26 -10.04
C ALA A 230 16.92 5.01 -10.65
N PRO A 231 16.09 5.67 -9.83
CA PRO A 231 15.01 6.51 -10.31
C PRO A 231 15.51 7.48 -11.39
N THR A 232 14.87 7.45 -12.56
CA THR A 232 15.22 8.34 -13.67
C THR A 232 14.27 9.53 -13.76
N GLY A 233 14.81 10.64 -14.27
CA GLY A 233 14.05 11.86 -14.56
C GLY A 233 12.95 11.67 -15.62
N ARG A 234 12.08 12.68 -15.74
CA ARG A 234 11.04 12.76 -16.79
C ARG A 234 11.62 13.33 -18.08
N ASP A 235 11.15 12.81 -19.20
CA ASP A 235 11.47 13.33 -20.52
C ASP A 235 10.24 14.04 -21.09
N LEU A 236 10.16 15.36 -20.86
CA LEU A 236 9.00 16.16 -21.27
C LEU A 236 8.96 16.40 -22.79
N ASN A 237 10.13 16.49 -23.41
CA ASN A 237 10.27 16.77 -24.85
C ASN A 237 10.35 15.50 -25.69
N GLN A 238 10.22 14.32 -25.05
CA GLN A 238 10.39 13.01 -25.69
C GLN A 238 11.75 12.84 -26.38
N GLN A 239 12.76 13.61 -25.98
CA GLN A 239 14.06 13.61 -26.65
C GLN A 239 14.79 12.29 -26.43
N LYS A 240 14.71 11.70 -25.24
CA LYS A 240 15.26 10.36 -24.99
C LYS A 240 14.50 9.30 -25.77
N TRP A 241 13.20 9.47 -25.96
CA TRP A 241 12.41 8.57 -26.80
C TRP A 241 12.82 8.69 -28.27
N LEU A 242 12.99 9.91 -28.78
CA LEU A 242 13.46 10.20 -30.13
C LEU A 242 14.89 9.69 -30.34
N ASP A 243 15.81 9.93 -29.40
CA ASP A 243 17.18 9.41 -29.45
C ASP A 243 17.18 7.88 -29.42
N THR A 244 16.30 7.26 -28.61
CA THR A 244 16.15 5.80 -28.61
C THR A 244 15.56 5.29 -29.93
N LEU A 245 14.62 6.03 -30.53
CA LEU A 245 14.04 5.70 -31.82
C LEU A 245 15.07 5.86 -32.93
N ILE A 246 15.87 6.93 -32.92
CA ILE A 246 16.97 7.18 -33.84
C ILE A 246 18.03 6.08 -33.68
N LEU A 247 18.43 5.73 -32.46
CA LEU A 247 19.35 4.61 -32.21
C LEU A 247 18.76 3.28 -32.68
N ALA A 248 17.48 3.02 -32.44
CA ALA A 248 16.80 1.81 -32.89
C ALA A 248 16.60 1.76 -34.42
N SER A 249 16.40 2.92 -35.06
CA SER A 249 16.28 3.03 -36.52
C SER A 249 17.63 2.99 -37.21
N LEU A 250 18.67 3.61 -36.63
CA LEU A 250 20.06 3.43 -37.06
C LEU A 250 20.54 1.98 -36.81
N ALA A 251 19.94 1.29 -35.84
CA ALA A 251 20.17 -0.13 -35.62
C ALA A 251 19.45 -1.06 -36.63
N SER A 252 18.68 -0.53 -37.60
CA SER A 252 18.30 -1.35 -38.75
C SER A 252 19.52 -1.72 -39.62
N THR A 253 20.67 -1.07 -39.43
CA THR A 253 21.97 -1.46 -40.01
C THR A 253 22.95 -2.07 -39.01
N THR A 254 22.68 -2.05 -37.70
CA THR A 254 23.51 -2.71 -36.67
C THR A 254 22.65 -3.47 -35.66
N MET A 255 22.70 -4.81 -35.69
CA MET A 255 21.94 -5.64 -34.74
C MET A 255 22.26 -5.27 -33.28
N PRO A 256 21.26 -5.28 -32.37
CA PRO A 256 21.52 -5.13 -30.94
C PRO A 256 22.52 -6.20 -30.50
N LEU A 257 23.56 -5.78 -29.78
CA LEU A 257 24.69 -6.63 -29.38
C LEU A 257 24.25 -7.80 -28.49
N ASN A 258 23.11 -7.67 -27.81
CA ASN A 258 22.51 -8.73 -27.01
C ASN A 258 21.00 -8.50 -26.75
N GLN A 259 20.35 -9.55 -26.24
CA GLN A 259 18.93 -9.52 -25.85
C GLN A 259 18.63 -8.45 -24.80
N ALA A 260 19.58 -8.13 -23.90
CA ALA A 260 19.36 -7.12 -22.86
C ALA A 260 19.28 -5.70 -23.44
N GLN A 261 20.07 -5.39 -24.46
CA GLN A 261 20.02 -4.13 -25.19
C GLN A 261 18.72 -4.01 -26.00
N CYS A 262 18.33 -5.09 -26.68
CA CYS A 262 17.05 -5.19 -27.38
C CYS A 262 15.86 -4.96 -26.42
N ASP A 263 15.83 -5.67 -25.28
CA ASP A 263 14.80 -5.51 -24.25
C ASP A 263 14.77 -4.08 -23.68
N ARG A 264 15.94 -3.43 -23.51
CA ARG A 264 16.03 -2.03 -23.05
C ARG A 264 15.42 -1.07 -24.08
N TRP A 265 15.76 -1.21 -25.36
CA TRP A 265 15.19 -0.37 -26.42
C TRP A 265 13.68 -0.54 -26.54
N PHE A 266 13.20 -1.79 -26.61
CA PHE A 266 11.76 -2.06 -26.65
C PHE A 266 11.03 -1.56 -25.40
N SER A 267 11.64 -1.68 -24.23
CA SER A 267 11.05 -1.16 -22.99
C SER A 267 10.98 0.36 -22.98
N ALA A 268 12.01 1.04 -23.49
CA ALA A 268 12.02 2.50 -23.61
C ALA A 268 10.98 2.99 -24.64
N LEU A 269 10.86 2.34 -25.80
CA LEU A 269 9.89 2.70 -26.83
C LEU A 269 8.44 2.41 -26.43
N LYS A 270 8.18 1.34 -25.66
CA LYS A 270 6.83 1.01 -25.14
C LYS A 270 6.41 1.86 -23.94
N LYS A 271 7.36 2.52 -23.26
CA LYS A 271 7.06 3.27 -22.05
C LYS A 271 6.60 4.66 -22.45
N ASN A 272 5.30 4.92 -22.30
CA ASN A 272 4.77 6.29 -22.40
C ASN A 272 5.43 7.14 -21.30
N SER A 273 6.42 7.95 -21.68
CA SER A 273 7.00 8.95 -20.80
C SER A 273 5.93 10.02 -20.53
N PRO A 274 5.71 10.41 -19.26
CA PRO A 274 4.77 11.48 -18.97
C PRO A 274 5.22 12.76 -19.66
N SER A 275 4.33 13.35 -20.47
CA SER A 275 4.53 14.63 -21.17
C SER A 275 4.31 15.85 -20.26
N ILE A 276 4.07 15.60 -18.98
CA ILE A 276 3.72 16.61 -17.96
C ILE A 276 4.83 16.76 -16.91
N PRO A 277 5.07 17.98 -16.41
CA PRO A 277 6.12 18.23 -15.42
C PRO A 277 5.84 17.55 -14.08
N TYR A 278 6.90 17.41 -13.26
CA TYR A 278 6.75 16.96 -11.87
C TYR A 278 5.83 17.90 -11.08
N PRO A 279 5.03 17.35 -10.15
CA PRO A 279 4.15 18.16 -9.33
C PRO A 279 4.92 19.05 -8.36
N VAL A 280 4.27 20.11 -7.89
CA VAL A 280 4.79 20.98 -6.83
C VAL A 280 4.08 20.65 -5.53
N ILE A 281 4.85 20.32 -4.49
CA ILE A 281 4.39 19.84 -3.18
C ILE A 281 4.41 21.00 -2.18
N TYR A 282 3.30 21.15 -1.46
CA TYR A 282 3.13 22.07 -0.33
C TYR A 282 2.78 21.26 0.91
N GLU A 283 3.73 21.09 1.82
CA GLU A 283 3.54 20.23 3.01
C GLU A 283 2.93 20.97 4.21
N THR A 284 2.84 22.30 4.16
CA THR A 284 2.25 23.06 5.24
C THR A 284 0.88 23.57 4.82
N ASN A 285 -0.08 23.53 5.74
CA ASN A 285 -1.43 24.02 5.52
C ASN A 285 -1.53 25.55 5.45
N GLU A 286 -0.46 26.25 5.80
CA GLU A 286 -0.30 27.69 5.67
C GLU A 286 0.35 28.11 4.35
N ASP A 287 0.77 27.14 3.52
CA ASP A 287 1.33 27.45 2.20
C ASP A 287 0.30 27.92 1.18
N LEU A 288 -0.97 27.68 1.46
CA LEU A 288 -2.10 28.07 0.63
C LEU A 288 -2.84 29.19 1.32
N LYS A 289 -3.28 30.19 0.56
CA LYS A 289 -4.18 31.25 1.04
C LYS A 289 -5.50 31.12 0.31
N TRP A 290 -6.57 30.90 1.05
CA TRP A 290 -7.92 30.75 0.50
C TRP A 290 -8.66 32.09 0.57
N SER A 291 -9.46 32.39 -0.44
CA SER A 291 -10.32 33.57 -0.49
C SER A 291 -11.60 33.29 -1.28
N LEU A 292 -12.59 34.17 -1.16
CA LEU A 292 -13.80 34.16 -1.97
C LEU A 292 -13.74 35.27 -3.01
N SER A 293 -14.33 35.02 -4.18
CA SER A 293 -14.64 36.06 -5.16
C SER A 293 -15.94 36.78 -4.83
N ASP A 294 -16.21 37.89 -5.52
CA ASP A 294 -17.49 38.63 -5.44
C ASP A 294 -18.71 37.76 -5.79
N GLN A 295 -18.49 36.68 -6.55
CA GLN A 295 -19.51 35.68 -6.91
C GLN A 295 -19.54 34.49 -5.93
N ASN A 296 -18.97 34.64 -4.73
CA ASN A 296 -18.87 33.62 -3.71
C ASN A 296 -18.15 32.33 -4.18
N ARG A 297 -17.19 32.46 -5.09
CA ARG A 297 -16.40 31.33 -5.61
C ARG A 297 -15.08 31.21 -4.88
N LEU A 298 -14.72 30.00 -4.46
CA LEU A 298 -13.44 29.74 -3.81
C LEU A 298 -12.27 29.95 -4.77
N HIS A 299 -11.32 30.76 -4.32
CA HIS A 299 -10.04 31.02 -4.94
C HIS A 299 -8.91 30.56 -4.00
N VAL A 300 -7.77 30.21 -4.58
CA VAL A 300 -6.56 29.86 -3.84
C VAL A 300 -5.35 30.58 -4.43
N ARG A 301 -4.47 31.07 -3.57
CA ARG A 301 -3.11 31.51 -3.90
C ARG A 301 -2.11 30.61 -3.21
N PHE A 302 -0.95 30.44 -3.82
CA PHE A 302 0.12 29.60 -3.29
C PHE A 302 1.33 30.45 -2.94
N ASN A 303 1.91 30.20 -1.77
CA ASN A 303 3.16 30.84 -1.39
C ASN A 303 4.25 30.55 -2.43
N GLY A 304 4.88 31.61 -2.94
CA GLY A 304 5.89 31.51 -4.00
C GLY A 304 5.35 31.67 -5.43
N LEU A 305 4.04 31.76 -5.64
CA LEU A 305 3.45 32.10 -6.96
C LEU A 305 2.94 33.54 -7.04
N SER A 306 3.52 34.46 -6.25
CA SER A 306 3.15 35.88 -6.24
C SER A 306 1.62 36.09 -6.11
N ASP A 307 1.03 37.02 -6.86
CA ASP A 307 -0.40 37.33 -6.83
C ASP A 307 -1.26 36.45 -7.77
N HIS A 308 -0.67 35.42 -8.38
CA HIS A 308 -1.43 34.50 -9.22
C HIS A 308 -2.52 33.80 -8.41
N THR A 309 -3.76 33.97 -8.88
CA THR A 309 -4.95 33.45 -8.21
C THR A 309 -5.61 32.36 -9.05
N PHE A 310 -5.97 31.26 -8.41
CA PHE A 310 -6.56 30.10 -9.06
C PHE A 310 -7.99 29.87 -8.57
N LYS A 311 -8.94 29.80 -9.50
CA LYS A 311 -10.33 29.46 -9.21
C LYS A 311 -10.48 27.96 -8.98
N ILE A 312 -11.19 27.58 -7.93
CA ILE A 312 -11.48 26.19 -7.60
C ILE A 312 -12.71 25.71 -8.37
N TYR A 313 -12.55 24.63 -9.13
CA TYR A 313 -13.65 23.90 -9.77
C TYR A 313 -13.64 22.47 -9.27
N CYS A 314 -14.63 22.12 -8.45
CA CYS A 314 -14.76 20.80 -7.85
C CYS A 314 -16.20 20.29 -7.98
N ASP A 315 -16.36 18.99 -7.78
CA ASP A 315 -17.68 18.36 -7.64
C ASP A 315 -18.37 18.86 -6.35
N SER A 316 -19.70 18.94 -6.37
CA SER A 316 -20.50 19.41 -5.23
C SER A 316 -20.24 18.59 -3.95
N ARG A 317 -19.86 17.31 -4.09
CA ARG A 317 -19.49 16.44 -2.95
C ARG A 317 -18.16 16.80 -2.32
N GLN A 318 -17.27 17.49 -3.04
CA GLN A 318 -15.95 17.89 -2.53
C GLN A 318 -15.91 19.34 -2.06
N LEU A 319 -16.85 20.18 -2.53
CA LEU A 319 -16.94 21.60 -2.18
C LEU A 319 -16.91 21.87 -0.66
N PRO A 320 -17.63 21.11 0.21
CA PRO A 320 -17.60 21.35 1.66
C PRO A 320 -16.20 21.27 2.26
N TYR A 321 -15.33 20.38 1.75
CA TYR A 321 -13.97 20.27 2.26
C TYR A 321 -13.13 21.51 1.92
N PHE A 322 -13.27 22.05 0.70
CA PHE A 322 -12.56 23.26 0.30
C PHE A 322 -13.08 24.50 1.02
N GLN A 323 -14.40 24.58 1.26
CA GLN A 323 -15.00 25.62 2.09
C GLN A 323 -14.44 25.59 3.52
N ARG A 324 -14.29 24.39 4.10
CA ARG A 324 -13.69 24.23 5.42
C ARG A 324 -12.26 24.77 5.51
N PHE A 325 -11.45 24.62 4.46
CA PHE A 325 -10.09 25.17 4.44
C PHE A 325 -10.09 26.71 4.49
N TYR A 326 -11.04 27.34 3.80
CA TYR A 326 -11.25 28.78 3.85
C TYR A 326 -11.74 29.23 5.24
N GLU A 327 -12.78 28.58 5.77
CA GLU A 327 -13.34 28.86 7.10
C GLU A 327 -12.30 28.75 8.21
N ASP A 328 -11.45 27.73 8.17
CA ASP A 328 -10.36 27.53 9.14
C ASP A 328 -9.37 28.71 9.14
N GLN A 329 -9.01 29.19 7.95
CA GLN A 329 -8.09 30.32 7.83
C GLN A 329 -8.74 31.63 8.27
N GLU A 330 -9.98 31.89 7.87
CA GLU A 330 -10.68 33.13 8.24
C GLU A 330 -10.94 33.20 9.74
N LEU A 331 -11.35 32.09 10.37
CA LEU A 331 -11.54 32.07 11.81
C LEU A 331 -10.24 32.36 12.55
N LYS A 332 -9.12 31.76 12.11
CA LYS A 332 -7.82 32.02 12.71
C LYS A 332 -7.42 33.49 12.56
N LYS A 333 -7.63 34.10 11.38
CA LYS A 333 -7.35 35.52 11.12
C LYS A 333 -8.22 36.44 11.97
N ALA A 334 -9.53 36.21 11.99
CA ALA A 334 -10.50 37.01 12.75
C ALA A 334 -10.19 37.03 14.25
N ASN A 335 -9.66 35.93 14.79
CA ASN A 335 -9.32 35.79 16.21
C ASN A 335 -7.83 36.04 16.51
N LYS A 336 -7.15 36.92 15.76
CA LYS A 336 -5.75 37.32 16.00
C LYS A 336 -4.79 36.14 16.21
N ASN A 337 -4.98 35.03 15.49
CA ASN A 337 -4.19 33.79 15.61
C ASN A 337 -4.26 33.08 16.98
N GLN A 338 -5.37 33.22 17.71
CA GLN A 338 -5.63 32.43 18.92
C GLN A 338 -5.83 30.94 18.64
N PHE A 339 -6.21 30.58 17.40
CA PHE A 339 -6.32 29.19 16.97
C PHE A 339 -5.00 28.67 16.39
N SER A 340 -4.67 27.41 16.70
CA SER A 340 -3.49 26.74 16.14
C SER A 340 -3.77 26.20 14.73
N SER A 341 -2.92 26.53 13.75
CA SER A 341 -2.98 25.92 12.41
C SER A 341 -2.69 24.42 12.43
N ALA A 342 -2.09 23.89 13.49
CA ALA A 342 -1.94 22.45 13.68
C ALA A 342 -3.29 21.71 13.75
N LEU A 343 -4.40 22.42 13.99
CA LEU A 343 -5.76 21.88 14.02
C LEU A 343 -6.58 22.18 12.75
N PHE A 344 -5.98 22.74 11.69
CA PHE A 344 -6.66 22.87 10.40
C PHE A 344 -6.96 21.50 9.80
N THR A 345 -8.01 21.41 8.99
CA THR A 345 -8.37 20.16 8.29
C THR A 345 -7.37 19.80 7.18
N LEU A 346 -6.85 20.81 6.47
CA LEU A 346 -5.83 20.64 5.44
C LEU A 346 -4.50 20.20 6.06
N ARG A 347 -3.83 19.21 5.46
CA ARG A 347 -2.51 18.72 5.85
C ARG A 347 -1.45 19.11 4.84
N SER A 348 -1.68 18.76 3.58
CA SER A 348 -0.77 19.06 2.48
C SER A 348 -1.54 19.25 1.19
N ALA A 349 -0.88 19.89 0.22
CA ALA A 349 -1.42 20.12 -1.10
C ALA A 349 -0.37 19.88 -2.18
N MET A 350 -0.82 19.59 -3.38
CA MET A 350 0.03 19.33 -4.53
C MET A 350 -0.61 19.90 -5.78
N ILE A 351 0.15 20.72 -6.50
CA ILE A 351 -0.24 21.19 -7.84
C ILE A 351 0.28 20.20 -8.87
N ILE A 352 -0.60 19.72 -9.74
CA ILE A 352 -0.28 18.70 -10.74
C ILE A 352 -0.98 18.97 -12.07
N TRP A 353 -0.25 18.82 -13.16
CA TRP A 353 -0.81 18.77 -14.51
C TRP A 353 -1.28 17.36 -14.83
N LYS A 354 -2.40 17.24 -15.55
CA LYS A 354 -2.89 15.96 -16.08
C LYS A 354 -2.94 16.02 -17.60
N GLU A 355 -2.52 14.93 -18.21
CA GLU A 355 -2.63 14.74 -19.65
C GLU A 355 -4.10 14.77 -20.07
N ASP A 356 -4.35 15.40 -21.22
CA ASP A 356 -5.67 15.53 -21.81
C ASP A 356 -5.50 15.69 -23.33
N ASP A 357 -6.54 15.36 -24.08
CA ASP A 357 -6.54 15.33 -25.54
C ASP A 357 -6.98 16.68 -26.14
N GLY A 358 -6.82 17.76 -25.37
CA GLY A 358 -7.12 19.12 -25.80
C GLY A 358 -6.26 19.58 -26.98
N LYS A 359 -6.74 20.59 -27.70
CA LYS A 359 -5.99 21.30 -28.75
C LYS A 359 -5.31 22.55 -28.16
N GLY A 360 -4.22 22.99 -28.79
CA GLY A 360 -3.51 24.23 -28.45
C GLY A 360 -2.17 23.99 -27.74
N GLU A 361 -1.65 25.06 -27.13
CA GLU A 361 -0.39 25.06 -26.37
C GLU A 361 -0.42 24.07 -25.20
N LEU A 362 0.76 23.63 -24.72
CA LEU A 362 0.84 22.58 -23.70
C LEU A 362 0.09 22.91 -22.40
N TRP A 363 0.06 24.18 -21.98
CA TRP A 363 -0.67 24.65 -20.79
C TRP A 363 -2.19 24.83 -21.01
N ASP A 364 -2.65 24.78 -22.26
CA ASP A 364 -4.07 24.77 -22.65
C ASP A 364 -4.58 23.36 -22.91
N LYS A 365 -3.73 22.54 -23.53
CA LYS A 365 -3.96 21.11 -23.74
C LYS A 365 -4.10 20.38 -22.41
N HIS A 366 -3.13 20.53 -21.52
CA HIS A 366 -3.13 19.82 -20.24
C HIS A 366 -3.95 20.56 -19.19
N LYS A 367 -4.57 19.81 -18.27
CA LYS A 367 -5.42 20.40 -17.22
C LYS A 367 -4.68 20.47 -15.89
N LEU A 368 -4.75 21.62 -15.25
CA LEU A 368 -4.18 21.86 -13.92
C LEU A 368 -5.13 21.38 -12.81
N TYR A 369 -4.62 20.62 -11.87
CA TYR A 369 -5.33 20.11 -10.72
C TYR A 369 -4.60 20.43 -9.41
N LEU A 370 -5.39 20.60 -8.36
CA LEU A 370 -4.94 20.65 -6.98
C LEU A 370 -5.38 19.37 -6.29
N HIS A 371 -4.42 18.67 -5.70
CA HIS A 371 -4.66 17.53 -4.84
C HIS A 371 -4.41 17.97 -3.40
N CYS A 372 -5.40 17.82 -2.53
CA CYS A 372 -5.27 18.16 -1.12
C CYS A 372 -5.40 16.89 -0.28
N THR A 373 -4.45 16.69 0.63
CA THR A 373 -4.58 15.69 1.69
C THR A 373 -5.19 16.35 2.91
N LEU A 374 -6.26 15.77 3.43
CA LEU A 374 -6.95 16.26 4.61
C LEU A 374 -7.11 15.14 5.62
N ASP A 375 -7.22 15.53 6.88
CA ASP A 375 -7.42 14.63 8.00
C ASP A 375 -8.88 14.71 8.48
N THR A 376 -9.61 13.61 8.35
CA THR A 376 -11.04 13.56 8.65
C THR A 376 -11.36 13.65 10.14
N ASP A 377 -10.39 13.43 11.02
CA ASP A 377 -10.62 13.59 12.46
C ASP A 377 -10.97 15.04 12.79
N TYR A 378 -10.43 15.98 12.02
CA TYR A 378 -10.68 17.41 12.14
C TYR A 378 -12.00 17.83 11.50
N TRP A 379 -12.85 16.90 11.08
CA TRP A 379 -14.17 17.23 10.54
C TRP A 379 -15.22 17.44 11.65
N THR A 380 -15.00 16.84 12.81
CA THR A 380 -15.95 16.81 13.93
C THR A 380 -15.33 17.47 15.15
N VAL A 381 -16.15 17.98 16.08
CA VAL A 381 -15.62 18.59 17.31
C VAL A 381 -14.93 17.54 18.18
N GLU A 382 -15.52 16.35 18.27
CA GLU A 382 -15.02 15.24 19.06
C GLU A 382 -13.70 14.70 18.51
N GLY A 383 -13.61 14.49 17.19
CA GLY A 383 -12.36 14.07 16.55
C GLY A 383 -11.26 15.12 16.68
N THR A 384 -11.60 16.41 16.52
CA THR A 384 -10.64 17.50 16.71
C THR A 384 -10.13 17.55 18.16
N GLN A 385 -10.99 17.29 19.13
CA GLN A 385 -10.63 17.25 20.55
C GLN A 385 -9.66 16.11 20.88
N VAL A 386 -9.88 14.91 20.34
CA VAL A 386 -8.96 13.77 20.50
C VAL A 386 -7.58 14.13 19.96
N VAL A 387 -7.50 14.73 18.78
CA VAL A 387 -6.20 15.10 18.21
C VAL A 387 -5.56 16.29 18.94
N ALA A 388 -6.37 17.26 19.39
CA ALA A 388 -5.88 18.38 20.20
C ALA A 388 -5.25 17.88 21.51
N GLN A 389 -5.90 16.97 22.24
CA GLN A 389 -5.36 16.37 23.46
C GLN A 389 -4.04 15.62 23.22
N ARG A 390 -3.95 14.84 22.13
CA ARG A 390 -2.71 14.16 21.75
C ARG A 390 -1.57 15.16 21.52
N LYS A 391 -1.83 16.22 20.73
CA LYS A 391 -0.84 17.28 20.45
C LYS A 391 -0.47 18.08 21.70
N GLN A 392 -1.42 18.34 22.60
CA GLN A 392 -1.16 18.99 23.88
C GLN A 392 -0.21 18.14 24.72
N LYS A 393 -0.44 16.83 24.82
CA LYS A 393 0.46 15.90 25.52
C LYS A 393 1.87 15.90 24.93
N GLU A 394 2.00 15.88 23.60
CA GLU A 394 3.31 15.99 22.93
C GLU A 394 4.03 17.29 23.29
N VAL A 395 3.32 18.41 23.30
CA VAL A 395 3.89 19.72 23.64
C VAL A 395 4.26 19.81 25.12
N LEU A 396 3.43 19.27 26.03
CA LEU A 396 3.70 19.19 27.46
C LEU A 396 4.96 18.38 27.73
N ASN A 397 5.08 17.17 27.15
CA ASN A 397 6.28 16.34 27.28
C ASN A 397 7.56 17.08 26.84
N ILE A 398 7.48 17.92 25.79
CA ILE A 398 8.62 18.74 25.33
C ILE A 398 8.94 19.86 26.33
N ILE A 399 7.92 20.49 26.93
CA ILE A 399 8.10 21.53 27.94
C ILE A 399 8.73 20.94 29.20
N ASP A 400 8.18 19.84 29.70
CA ASP A 400 8.62 19.17 30.92
C ASP A 400 10.06 18.68 30.78
N GLY A 401 10.37 17.95 29.71
CA GLY A 401 11.74 17.48 29.45
C GLY A 401 12.76 18.59 29.14
N MET A 402 12.30 19.81 28.85
CA MET A 402 13.18 20.99 28.79
C MET A 402 13.35 21.64 30.16
N LYS A 403 12.29 21.70 30.99
CA LYS A 403 12.34 22.26 32.35
C LYS A 403 13.15 21.40 33.33
N GLU A 404 13.26 20.10 33.08
CA GLU A 404 14.14 19.16 33.82
C GLU A 404 15.64 19.43 33.63
N LYS A 405 16.04 20.29 32.68
CA LYS A 405 17.44 20.64 32.48
C LYS A 405 17.83 21.79 33.39
N ASP A 406 18.76 21.54 34.30
CA ASP A 406 19.39 22.60 35.09
C ASP A 406 20.13 23.60 34.17
N ASP A 407 20.00 24.89 34.47
CA ASP A 407 20.52 26.03 33.70
C ASP A 407 20.06 26.18 32.23
N LEU A 408 18.84 26.69 32.07
CA LEU A 408 18.26 27.05 30.77
C LEU A 408 18.89 28.32 30.16
N ARG A 409 19.47 28.19 28.96
CA ARG A 409 19.88 29.34 28.13
C ARG A 409 18.67 30.17 27.67
N ASP A 410 18.86 31.45 27.38
CA ASP A 410 17.79 32.34 26.92
C ASP A 410 17.09 31.87 25.64
N THR A 411 17.81 31.21 24.74
CA THR A 411 17.22 30.59 23.54
C THR A 411 16.28 29.44 23.89
N GLN A 412 16.59 28.67 24.94
CA GLN A 412 15.76 27.60 25.46
C GLN A 412 14.55 28.15 26.22
N LYS A 413 14.72 29.21 27.01
CA LYS A 413 13.59 29.94 27.65
C LYS A 413 12.61 30.49 26.61
N LYS A 414 13.11 31.15 25.56
CA LYS A 414 12.28 31.63 24.43
C LYS A 414 11.60 30.48 23.69
N PHE A 415 12.24 29.33 23.56
CA PHE A 415 11.63 28.14 22.96
C PHE A 415 10.50 27.58 23.83
N ILE A 416 10.69 27.47 25.15
CA ILE A 416 9.65 27.06 26.10
C ILE A 416 8.45 28.00 26.02
N GLN A 417 8.68 29.32 26.07
CA GLN A 417 7.60 30.32 25.93
C GLN A 417 6.80 30.12 24.63
N ARG A 418 7.46 29.89 23.49
CA ARG A 418 6.77 29.59 22.22
C ARG A 418 5.91 28.32 22.29
N LYS A 419 6.37 27.30 23.02
CA LYS A 419 5.63 26.05 23.22
C LYS A 419 4.45 26.23 24.16
N GLU A 420 4.59 27.02 25.22
CA GLU A 420 3.48 27.41 26.11
C GLU A 420 2.42 28.20 25.33
N THR A 421 2.81 29.15 24.48
CA THR A 421 1.87 29.83 23.57
C THR A 421 1.19 28.87 22.59
N THR A 422 1.92 27.85 22.11
CA THR A 422 1.35 26.82 21.23
C THR A 422 0.32 25.97 21.97
N LEU A 423 0.60 25.61 23.22
CA LEU A 423 -0.30 24.88 24.09
C LEU A 423 -1.60 25.65 24.33
N ALA A 424 -1.49 26.95 24.66
CA ALA A 424 -2.65 27.82 24.82
C ALA A 424 -3.51 27.87 23.54
N ARG A 425 -2.89 27.93 22.36
CA ARG A 425 -3.60 27.91 21.06
C ARG A 425 -4.25 26.57 20.73
N LEU A 426 -3.75 25.46 21.26
CA LEU A 426 -4.34 24.13 21.09
C LEU A 426 -5.59 23.93 21.94
N ASN A 427 -5.80 24.74 22.99
CA ASN A 427 -7.03 24.73 23.79
C ASN A 427 -8.22 25.35 23.04
N ASN A 428 -7.95 26.22 22.05
CA ASN A 428 -8.98 26.82 21.22
C ASN A 428 -9.32 25.89 20.05
N ILE A 429 -10.39 25.10 20.22
CA ILE A 429 -10.88 24.15 19.22
C ILE A 429 -11.73 24.89 18.20
N PHE A 430 -11.48 24.63 16.90
CA PHE A 430 -12.31 25.21 15.85
C PHE A 430 -13.77 24.74 15.97
N PRO A 431 -14.76 25.60 15.67
CA PRO A 431 -16.16 25.21 15.62
C PRO A 431 -16.36 24.21 14.50
N ARG A 432 -16.88 23.04 14.86
CA ARG A 432 -17.13 21.90 13.98
C ARG A 432 -18.51 21.30 14.26
N PRO A 433 -19.14 20.64 13.29
CA PRO A 433 -20.34 19.88 13.56
C PRO A 433 -20.06 18.79 14.60
N GLY A 434 -20.96 18.67 15.57
CA GLY A 434 -20.99 17.55 16.50
C GLY A 434 -21.34 16.27 15.76
N LYS A 435 -20.52 15.24 15.93
CA LYS A 435 -20.85 13.89 15.51
C LYS A 435 -20.26 12.93 16.53
N PRO A 436 -21.10 12.27 17.34
CA PRO A 436 -20.60 11.41 18.40
C PRO A 436 -19.64 10.38 17.80
N ILE A 437 -18.46 10.28 18.40
CA ILE A 437 -17.50 9.23 18.05
C ILE A 437 -18.22 7.90 18.24
N TYR A 438 -18.09 7.03 17.25
CA TYR A 438 -18.68 5.71 17.35
C TYR A 438 -18.12 4.98 18.57
N GLN A 439 -19.00 4.69 19.53
CA GLN A 439 -18.70 3.90 20.71
C GLN A 439 -19.36 2.53 20.53
N GLY A 440 -18.54 1.56 20.12
CA GLY A 440 -18.98 0.17 20.06
C GLY A 440 -18.97 -0.47 21.46
N ASN A 441 -19.85 -1.44 21.66
CA ASN A 441 -19.84 -2.31 22.82
C ASN A 441 -18.55 -3.16 22.81
N PRO A 442 -17.70 -3.06 23.86
CA PRO A 442 -16.42 -3.76 23.91
C PRO A 442 -16.57 -5.29 23.85
N ASN A 443 -17.73 -5.83 24.20
CA ASN A 443 -18.00 -7.27 24.18
C ASN A 443 -18.55 -7.76 22.84
N LEU A 444 -18.90 -6.89 21.90
CA LEU A 444 -19.50 -7.29 20.62
C LEU A 444 -18.51 -7.17 19.46
N PHE A 445 -18.10 -8.31 18.91
CA PHE A 445 -17.22 -8.39 17.74
C PHE A 445 -17.97 -8.97 16.54
N LEU A 446 -17.55 -8.56 15.33
CA LEU A 446 -18.12 -9.08 14.08
C LEU A 446 -17.04 -9.83 13.30
N GLY A 447 -17.14 -11.15 13.25
CA GLY A 447 -16.27 -12.00 12.44
C GLY A 447 -16.75 -12.08 11.00
N VAL A 448 -15.84 -11.89 10.04
CA VAL A 448 -16.10 -11.94 8.59
C VAL A 448 -15.32 -13.10 7.99
N ALA A 449 -15.97 -14.25 7.77
CA ALA A 449 -15.37 -15.34 7.04
C ALA A 449 -15.49 -15.14 5.53
N MET A 450 -14.44 -15.51 4.77
CA MET A 450 -14.41 -15.42 3.32
C MET A 450 -13.91 -16.74 2.70
N GLY A 451 -14.48 -17.13 1.55
CA GLY A 451 -14.07 -18.31 0.80
C GLY A 451 -14.71 -18.41 -0.60
N LEU A 452 -14.37 -19.47 -1.32
CA LEU A 452 -14.84 -19.73 -2.68
C LEU A 452 -16.30 -20.16 -2.71
N GLN A 453 -16.71 -21.01 -1.77
CA GLN A 453 -18.09 -21.48 -1.66
C GLN A 453 -19.02 -20.36 -1.17
N GLU A 454 -18.67 -19.73 -0.04
CA GLU A 454 -19.34 -18.53 0.46
C GLU A 454 -18.38 -17.34 0.41
N SER A 455 -18.65 -16.39 -0.48
CA SER A 455 -17.78 -15.23 -0.68
C SER A 455 -17.60 -14.41 0.59
N VAL A 456 -18.67 -14.28 1.40
CA VAL A 456 -18.66 -13.66 2.71
C VAL A 456 -19.74 -14.28 3.60
N THR A 457 -19.38 -14.56 4.85
CA THR A 457 -20.30 -14.95 5.92
C THR A 457 -19.93 -14.21 7.21
N LEU A 458 -20.93 -13.65 7.88
CA LEU A 458 -20.75 -12.89 9.11
C LEU A 458 -21.23 -13.66 10.33
N ALA A 459 -20.53 -13.48 11.43
CA ALA A 459 -20.96 -13.84 12.78
C ALA A 459 -20.81 -12.63 13.70
N LEU A 460 -21.92 -12.16 14.27
CA LEU A 460 -21.91 -11.21 15.38
C LEU A 460 -21.78 -12.01 16.67
N VAL A 461 -20.78 -11.71 17.48
CA VAL A 461 -20.39 -12.53 18.62
C VAL A 461 -20.29 -11.68 19.88
N ASN A 462 -20.93 -12.15 20.96
CA ASN A 462 -20.63 -11.68 22.30
C ASN A 462 -19.40 -12.43 22.80
N VAL A 463 -18.28 -11.72 22.86
CA VAL A 463 -16.96 -12.24 23.23
C VAL A 463 -16.91 -12.63 24.71
N GLY A 464 -17.68 -11.95 25.57
CA GLY A 464 -17.77 -12.32 26.99
C GLY A 464 -18.43 -13.69 27.20
N GLU A 465 -19.39 -14.05 26.35
CA GLU A 465 -20.12 -15.32 26.43
C GLU A 465 -19.60 -16.40 25.48
N GLY A 466 -18.72 -16.03 24.53
CA GLY A 466 -18.24 -16.92 23.48
C GLY A 466 -19.30 -17.34 22.45
N LYS A 467 -20.47 -16.66 22.43
CA LYS A 467 -21.64 -17.08 21.63
C LYS A 467 -21.95 -16.09 20.50
N ALA A 468 -22.33 -16.64 19.35
CA ALA A 468 -22.86 -15.84 18.25
C ALA A 468 -24.30 -15.40 18.55
N ILE A 469 -24.56 -14.10 18.43
CA ILE A 469 -25.89 -13.50 18.48
C ILE A 469 -26.57 -13.65 17.11
N LEU A 470 -25.81 -13.53 16.02
CA LEU A 470 -26.36 -13.48 14.68
C LEU A 470 -25.41 -14.01 13.62
N TYR A 471 -25.95 -14.72 12.64
CA TYR A 471 -25.26 -15.07 11.40
C TYR A 471 -25.90 -14.41 10.18
N ARG A 472 -25.07 -13.99 9.22
CA ARG A 472 -25.52 -13.48 7.92
C ARG A 472 -24.67 -14.02 6.78
N ASN A 473 -25.30 -14.70 5.83
CA ASN A 473 -24.62 -15.13 4.60
C ASN A 473 -24.69 -14.06 3.50
N ILE A 474 -23.96 -14.27 2.41
CA ILE A 474 -23.90 -13.32 1.29
C ILE A 474 -25.27 -12.99 0.65
N LYS A 475 -26.21 -13.94 0.65
CA LYS A 475 -27.57 -13.71 0.13
C LYS A 475 -28.31 -12.71 1.02
N GLN A 476 -28.24 -12.90 2.33
CA GLN A 476 -28.85 -12.01 3.32
C GLN A 476 -28.18 -10.64 3.33
N LEU A 477 -26.87 -10.55 3.07
CA LEU A 477 -26.15 -9.27 3.00
C LEU A 477 -26.54 -8.44 1.77
N LEU A 478 -26.72 -9.09 0.63
CA LEU A 478 -27.03 -8.39 -0.62
C LEU A 478 -28.53 -8.19 -0.84
N GLY A 479 -29.38 -9.01 -0.23
CA GLY A 479 -30.83 -8.98 -0.44
C GLY A 479 -31.18 -9.02 -1.93
N ASP A 480 -31.95 -8.05 -2.39
CA ASP A 480 -32.37 -7.91 -3.79
C ASP A 480 -31.17 -7.80 -4.75
N ASN A 481 -30.04 -7.22 -4.30
CA ASN A 481 -28.83 -7.08 -5.11
C ASN A 481 -28.07 -8.39 -5.31
N TYR A 482 -28.52 -9.52 -4.74
CA TYR A 482 -27.85 -10.82 -4.90
C TYR A 482 -27.79 -11.28 -6.37
N HIS A 483 -28.75 -10.86 -7.20
CA HIS A 483 -28.72 -11.15 -8.63
C HIS A 483 -27.48 -10.57 -9.34
N LEU A 484 -26.95 -9.42 -8.87
CA LEU A 484 -25.73 -8.81 -9.41
C LEU A 484 -24.50 -9.69 -9.20
N LEU A 485 -24.45 -10.42 -8.08
CA LEU A 485 -23.39 -11.39 -7.83
C LEU A 485 -23.45 -12.49 -8.90
N ARG A 486 -24.63 -13.07 -9.15
CA ARG A 486 -24.85 -14.09 -10.20
C ARG A 486 -24.49 -13.58 -11.59
N ARG A 487 -24.90 -12.35 -11.94
CA ARG A 487 -24.54 -11.71 -13.21
C ARG A 487 -23.03 -11.62 -13.40
N ARG A 488 -22.30 -11.16 -12.38
CA ARG A 488 -20.83 -11.11 -12.39
C ARG A 488 -20.22 -12.50 -12.63
N ARG A 489 -20.78 -13.55 -12.02
CA ARG A 489 -20.31 -14.94 -12.23
C ARG A 489 -20.37 -15.32 -13.71
N ASN A 490 -21.52 -15.05 -14.33
CA ASN A 490 -21.77 -15.40 -15.73
C ASN A 490 -20.93 -14.56 -16.70
N GLU A 491 -20.79 -13.25 -16.46
CA GLU A 491 -19.94 -12.37 -17.28
C GLU A 491 -18.49 -12.83 -17.27
N LYS A 492 -17.95 -13.18 -16.10
CA LYS A 492 -16.56 -13.63 -15.97
C LYS A 492 -16.30 -14.97 -16.65
N GLN A 493 -17.25 -15.92 -16.56
CA GLN A 493 -17.14 -17.19 -17.26
C GLN A 493 -17.16 -17.00 -18.79
N LYS A 494 -18.07 -16.16 -19.30
CA LYS A 494 -18.12 -15.79 -20.73
C LYS A 494 -16.82 -15.13 -21.17
N LEU A 495 -16.29 -14.20 -20.38
CA LEU A 495 -15.05 -13.48 -20.68
C LEU A 495 -13.84 -14.43 -20.71
N ASN A 496 -13.72 -15.35 -19.76
CA ASN A 496 -12.66 -16.36 -19.73
C ASN A 496 -12.69 -17.25 -20.97
N HIS A 497 -13.88 -17.69 -21.39
CA HIS A 497 -14.06 -18.47 -22.62
C HIS A 497 -13.65 -17.69 -23.87
N GLN A 498 -14.08 -16.42 -23.97
CA GLN A 498 -13.71 -15.54 -25.07
C GLN A 498 -12.19 -15.28 -25.11
N ASN A 499 -11.58 -14.99 -23.96
CA ASN A 499 -10.13 -14.77 -23.85
C ASN A 499 -9.33 -16.04 -24.19
N HIS A 500 -9.82 -17.22 -23.78
CA HIS A 500 -9.20 -18.48 -24.18
C HIS A 500 -9.27 -18.70 -25.71
N LYS A 501 -10.43 -18.45 -26.33
CA LYS A 501 -10.58 -18.50 -27.79
C LYS A 501 -9.69 -17.48 -28.50
N ALA A 502 -9.62 -16.25 -28.00
CA ALA A 502 -8.78 -15.20 -28.56
C ALA A 502 -7.28 -15.56 -28.50
N ARG A 503 -6.82 -16.13 -27.38
CA ARG A 503 -5.43 -16.63 -27.23
C ARG A 503 -5.12 -17.74 -28.22
N LYS A 504 -6.03 -18.69 -28.44
CA LYS A 504 -5.86 -19.74 -29.46
C LYS A 504 -5.80 -19.18 -30.89
N ARG A 505 -6.41 -18.03 -31.14
CA ARG A 505 -6.44 -17.35 -32.44
C ARG A 505 -5.35 -16.28 -32.60
N ALA A 506 -4.38 -16.19 -31.67
CA ALA A 506 -3.36 -15.14 -31.64
C ALA A 506 -3.91 -13.70 -31.71
N SER A 507 -5.17 -13.48 -31.29
CA SER A 507 -5.79 -12.16 -31.30
C SER A 507 -5.43 -11.40 -30.03
N PHE A 508 -4.92 -10.18 -30.19
CA PHE A 508 -4.40 -9.33 -29.12
C PHE A 508 -5.48 -8.57 -28.31
N GLN A 509 -6.76 -8.72 -28.64
CA GLN A 509 -7.84 -8.03 -27.93
C GLN A 509 -8.15 -8.72 -26.60
N GLN A 510 -7.54 -8.23 -25.51
CA GLN A 510 -8.00 -8.55 -24.16
C GLN A 510 -9.23 -7.71 -23.84
N LYS A 511 -10.41 -8.34 -23.80
CA LYS A 511 -11.61 -7.68 -23.30
C LYS A 511 -11.50 -7.52 -21.78
N GLY A 512 -11.69 -6.29 -21.30
CA GLY A 512 -11.64 -5.95 -19.86
C GLY A 512 -12.85 -6.47 -19.09
N GLU A 513 -12.69 -6.63 -17.77
CA GLU A 513 -13.83 -6.91 -16.87
C GLU A 513 -14.68 -5.64 -16.69
N SER A 514 -16.00 -5.81 -16.56
CA SER A 514 -16.90 -4.73 -16.18
C SER A 514 -16.64 -4.26 -14.74
N ASN A 515 -16.90 -2.99 -14.43
CA ASN A 515 -16.78 -2.42 -13.06
C ASN A 515 -17.79 -3.03 -12.06
N LEU A 516 -18.66 -3.95 -12.52
CA LEU A 516 -19.64 -4.65 -11.69
C LEU A 516 -19.00 -5.36 -10.50
N GLY A 517 -17.80 -5.91 -10.67
CA GLY A 517 -17.09 -6.58 -9.59
C GLY A 517 -16.77 -5.67 -8.42
N GLU A 518 -16.29 -4.46 -8.70
CA GLU A 518 -16.01 -3.47 -7.65
C GLU A 518 -17.29 -2.95 -7.01
N TYR A 519 -18.35 -2.75 -7.80
CA TYR A 519 -19.65 -2.32 -7.29
C TYR A 519 -20.25 -3.32 -6.28
N VAL A 520 -20.22 -4.62 -6.59
CA VAL A 520 -20.69 -5.67 -5.66
C VAL A 520 -19.87 -5.68 -4.37
N ASP A 521 -18.54 -5.54 -4.46
CA ASP A 521 -17.68 -5.50 -3.27
C ASP A 521 -18.01 -4.30 -2.36
N ARG A 522 -18.34 -3.13 -2.96
CA ARG A 522 -18.80 -1.94 -2.21
C ARG A 522 -20.16 -2.17 -1.53
N LEU A 523 -21.10 -2.83 -2.20
CA LEU A 523 -22.40 -3.19 -1.62
C LEU A 523 -22.23 -4.11 -0.41
N ILE A 524 -21.39 -5.15 -0.54
CA ILE A 524 -21.10 -6.07 0.56
C ILE A 524 -20.49 -5.32 1.74
N ALA A 525 -19.45 -4.52 1.51
CA ALA A 525 -18.81 -3.74 2.57
C ALA A 525 -19.79 -2.76 3.25
N LYS A 526 -20.72 -2.15 2.49
CA LYS A 526 -21.77 -1.30 3.03
C LYS A 526 -22.75 -2.07 3.92
N SER A 527 -23.17 -3.27 3.52
CA SER A 527 -24.06 -4.12 4.32
C SER A 527 -23.39 -4.61 5.61
N ILE A 528 -22.12 -5.00 5.56
CA ILE A 528 -21.33 -5.38 6.75
C ILE A 528 -21.30 -4.20 7.74
N LEU A 529 -20.99 -3.00 7.24
CA LEU A 529 -20.91 -1.81 8.08
C LEU A 529 -22.27 -1.46 8.71
N LYS A 530 -23.36 -1.58 7.95
CA LYS A 530 -24.72 -1.34 8.47
C LYS A 530 -25.02 -2.23 9.67
N ILE A 531 -24.71 -3.53 9.57
CA ILE A 531 -24.87 -4.48 10.67
C ILE A 531 -23.97 -4.10 11.86
N ALA A 532 -22.70 -3.76 11.59
CA ALA A 532 -21.78 -3.36 12.66
C ALA A 532 -22.31 -2.13 13.44
N GLN A 533 -22.87 -1.14 12.74
CA GLN A 533 -23.44 0.05 13.35
C GLN A 533 -24.73 -0.22 14.13
N GLU A 534 -25.64 -1.01 13.55
CA GLU A 534 -26.92 -1.38 14.16
C GLU A 534 -26.73 -2.05 15.54
N TYR A 535 -25.76 -2.96 15.63
CA TYR A 535 -25.45 -3.69 16.86
C TYR A 535 -24.36 -3.03 17.71
N LYS A 536 -23.88 -1.84 17.32
CA LYS A 536 -22.78 -1.13 17.98
C LYS A 536 -21.57 -2.05 18.23
N VAL A 537 -21.13 -2.79 17.22
CA VAL A 537 -19.93 -3.65 17.28
C VAL A 537 -18.66 -2.83 17.53
N SER A 538 -17.82 -3.19 18.48
CA SER A 538 -16.53 -2.50 18.70
C SER A 538 -15.49 -2.82 17.63
N THR A 539 -15.37 -4.09 17.24
CA THR A 539 -14.32 -4.55 16.32
C THR A 539 -14.87 -5.47 15.23
N ILE A 540 -14.50 -5.20 13.97
CA ILE A 540 -14.71 -6.11 12.83
C ILE A 540 -13.43 -6.91 12.59
N ILE A 541 -13.53 -8.23 12.53
CA ILE A 541 -12.40 -9.13 12.34
C ILE A 541 -12.51 -9.79 10.96
N ILE A 542 -11.51 -9.54 10.13
CA ILE A 542 -11.41 -10.04 8.75
C ILE A 542 -10.24 -11.03 8.59
N PRO A 543 -10.22 -11.89 7.56
CA PRO A 543 -9.15 -12.86 7.38
C PRO A 543 -7.86 -12.21 6.87
N LEU A 544 -6.72 -12.77 7.27
CA LEU A 544 -5.41 -12.38 6.71
C LEU A 544 -5.33 -12.65 5.20
N LEU A 545 -5.01 -11.63 4.41
CA LEU A 545 -4.92 -11.76 2.94
C LEU A 545 -3.89 -12.83 2.50
N SER A 546 -2.78 -12.95 3.24
CA SER A 546 -1.74 -13.96 2.98
C SER A 546 -2.25 -15.40 3.12
N GLN A 547 -3.29 -15.61 3.93
CA GLN A 547 -3.88 -16.93 4.18
C GLN A 547 -4.98 -17.28 3.20
N MET A 548 -5.58 -16.30 2.51
CA MET A 548 -6.69 -16.54 1.59
C MET A 548 -6.35 -17.59 0.54
N ARG A 549 -5.11 -17.61 0.03
CA ARG A 549 -4.68 -18.65 -0.90
C ARG A 549 -4.74 -20.06 -0.28
N SER A 550 -4.28 -20.23 0.95
CA SER A 550 -4.32 -21.51 1.64
C SER A 550 -5.76 -21.93 1.97
N ILE A 551 -6.63 -20.98 2.31
CA ILE A 551 -8.06 -21.24 2.59
C ILE A 551 -8.75 -21.72 1.31
N THR A 552 -8.54 -20.99 0.20
CA THR A 552 -9.11 -21.39 -1.09
C THR A 552 -8.59 -22.74 -1.58
N GLU A 553 -7.32 -23.05 -1.31
CA GLU A 553 -6.74 -24.35 -1.67
C GLU A 553 -7.37 -25.49 -0.88
N ALA A 554 -7.55 -25.30 0.43
CA ALA A 554 -8.21 -26.28 1.29
C ALA A 554 -9.67 -26.54 0.86
N GLU A 555 -10.42 -25.49 0.51
CA GLU A 555 -11.80 -25.64 0.02
C GLU A 555 -11.88 -26.38 -1.31
N VAL A 556 -10.99 -26.07 -2.25
CA VAL A 556 -10.92 -26.75 -3.55
C VAL A 556 -10.61 -28.23 -3.34
N GLN A 557 -9.69 -28.55 -2.44
CA GLN A 557 -9.26 -29.91 -2.18
C GLN A 557 -10.35 -30.72 -1.47
N ALA A 558 -10.98 -30.17 -0.42
CA ALA A 558 -12.08 -30.83 0.30
C ALA A 558 -13.25 -31.16 -0.64
N ARG A 559 -13.58 -30.24 -1.55
CA ARG A 559 -14.64 -30.47 -2.55
C ARG A 559 -14.25 -31.50 -3.60
N ALA A 560 -12.97 -31.57 -3.96
CA ALA A 560 -12.47 -32.58 -4.88
C ALA A 560 -12.57 -33.97 -4.25
N GLU A 561 -12.22 -34.10 -2.98
CA GLU A 561 -12.32 -35.33 -2.18
C GLU A 561 -13.77 -35.77 -2.00
N GLU A 562 -14.68 -34.84 -1.70
CA GLU A 562 -16.13 -35.11 -1.59
C GLU A 562 -16.73 -35.61 -2.91
N ARG A 563 -16.33 -35.00 -4.04
CA ARG A 563 -16.88 -35.35 -5.36
C ARG A 563 -16.28 -36.61 -5.95
N ILE A 564 -15.02 -36.87 -5.66
CA ILE A 564 -14.26 -38.00 -6.20
C ILE A 564 -13.50 -38.63 -5.02
N PRO A 565 -14.18 -39.47 -4.21
CA PRO A 565 -13.53 -40.19 -3.13
C PRO A 565 -12.42 -41.10 -3.68
N GLU A 566 -11.32 -41.21 -2.95
CA GLU A 566 -10.22 -42.17 -3.15
C GLU A 566 -9.40 -42.05 -4.45
N TYR A 567 -9.90 -41.41 -5.51
CA TYR A 567 -9.20 -41.25 -6.79
C TYR A 567 -8.44 -39.91 -6.89
N LYS A 568 -7.20 -39.91 -6.40
CA LYS A 568 -6.32 -38.72 -6.28
C LYS A 568 -6.06 -37.97 -7.61
N GLU A 569 -6.00 -38.65 -8.76
CA GLU A 569 -5.81 -37.97 -10.04
C GLU A 569 -7.07 -37.27 -10.53
N GLY A 570 -8.23 -37.91 -10.35
CA GLY A 570 -9.53 -37.30 -10.60
C GLY A 570 -9.75 -36.08 -9.72
N GLN A 571 -9.41 -36.17 -8.43
CA GLN A 571 -9.43 -35.03 -7.51
C GLN A 571 -8.56 -33.88 -8.02
N LYS A 572 -7.33 -34.15 -8.47
CA LYS A 572 -6.44 -33.11 -9.02
C LYS A 572 -7.01 -32.45 -10.29
N LYS A 573 -7.60 -33.25 -11.18
CA LYS A 573 -8.23 -32.75 -12.42
C LYS A 573 -9.44 -31.89 -12.08
N TYR A 574 -10.33 -32.38 -11.21
CA TYR A 574 -11.47 -31.64 -10.69
C TYR A 574 -11.04 -30.33 -10.02
N ALA A 575 -10.06 -30.38 -9.12
CA ALA A 575 -9.53 -29.21 -8.42
C ALA A 575 -8.98 -28.15 -9.39
N LYS A 576 -8.35 -28.56 -10.49
CA LYS A 576 -7.85 -27.66 -11.53
C LYS A 576 -9.01 -26.99 -12.27
N ASP A 577 -10.00 -27.77 -12.70
CA ASP A 577 -11.16 -27.27 -13.45
C ASP A 577 -12.04 -26.38 -12.56
N TYR A 578 -12.25 -26.79 -11.31
CA TYR A 578 -12.98 -26.04 -10.30
C TYR A 578 -12.31 -24.69 -9.98
N ARG A 579 -10.97 -24.61 -9.89
CA ARG A 579 -10.24 -23.32 -9.74
C ARG A 579 -10.43 -22.37 -10.93
N VAL A 580 -10.64 -22.91 -12.13
CA VAL A 580 -10.89 -22.10 -13.35
C VAL A 580 -12.35 -21.65 -13.41
N GLN A 581 -13.28 -22.48 -12.92
CA GLN A 581 -14.71 -22.22 -12.92
C GLN A 581 -15.16 -21.30 -11.77
N VAL A 582 -14.57 -21.42 -10.58
CA VAL A 582 -14.97 -20.65 -9.39
C VAL A 582 -14.22 -19.33 -9.31
N HIS A 583 -14.90 -18.30 -8.82
CA HIS A 583 -14.46 -16.91 -8.89
C HIS A 583 -12.99 -16.68 -8.51
N GLN A 584 -12.28 -16.01 -9.42
CA GLN A 584 -11.15 -15.17 -9.04
C GLN A 584 -11.70 -13.89 -8.40
N TRP A 585 -12.30 -14.05 -7.21
CA TRP A 585 -12.71 -12.94 -6.37
C TRP A 585 -11.45 -12.25 -5.83
N SER A 586 -11.44 -10.92 -5.85
CA SER A 586 -10.34 -10.17 -5.25
C SER A 586 -10.66 -9.94 -3.77
N TYR A 587 -10.25 -10.88 -2.91
CA TYR A 587 -10.45 -10.74 -1.46
C TYR A 587 -9.73 -9.50 -0.92
N GLY A 588 -8.57 -9.16 -1.48
CA GLY A 588 -7.86 -7.92 -1.13
C GLY A 588 -8.71 -6.68 -1.36
N ARG A 589 -9.35 -6.56 -2.53
CA ARG A 589 -10.22 -5.41 -2.84
C ARG A 589 -11.43 -5.32 -1.91
N LEU A 590 -12.03 -6.45 -1.56
CA LEU A 590 -13.14 -6.47 -0.60
C LEU A 590 -12.68 -6.06 0.81
N ILE A 591 -11.55 -6.59 1.28
CA ILE A 591 -10.92 -6.22 2.55
C ILE A 591 -10.64 -4.71 2.58
N ASP A 592 -10.06 -4.17 1.51
CA ASP A 592 -9.75 -2.75 1.39
C ASP A 592 -11.04 -1.90 1.47
N ASN A 593 -12.12 -2.33 0.81
CA ASN A 593 -13.42 -1.66 0.90
C ASN A 593 -14.00 -1.70 2.32
N ILE A 594 -13.88 -2.82 3.04
CA ILE A 594 -14.35 -2.94 4.44
C ILE A 594 -13.54 -2.00 5.34
N LYS A 595 -12.21 -2.01 5.24
CA LYS A 595 -11.33 -1.12 6.02
C LYS A 595 -11.64 0.35 5.74
N ALA A 596 -11.71 0.73 4.47
CA ALA A 596 -11.98 2.10 4.07
C ALA A 596 -13.36 2.60 4.51
N ASN A 597 -14.38 1.74 4.49
CA ASN A 597 -15.72 2.11 4.95
C ASN A 597 -15.85 2.15 6.48
N SER A 598 -15.17 1.23 7.18
CA SER A 598 -15.16 1.19 8.65
C SER A 598 -14.41 2.38 9.24
N ALA A 599 -13.29 2.79 8.62
CA ALA A 599 -12.52 3.97 9.00
C ALA A 599 -13.37 5.24 9.00
N LYS A 600 -14.25 5.44 8.00
CA LYS A 600 -15.15 6.61 7.90
C LYS A 600 -16.13 6.75 9.07
N VAL A 601 -16.40 5.64 9.77
CA VAL A 601 -17.35 5.60 10.89
C VAL A 601 -16.61 5.45 12.23
N GLY A 602 -15.29 5.17 12.21
CA GLY A 602 -14.50 4.95 13.41
C GLY A 602 -14.63 3.53 13.99
N ILE A 603 -15.03 2.54 13.18
CA ILE A 603 -15.07 1.14 13.62
C ILE A 603 -13.70 0.50 13.40
N VAL A 604 -13.15 -0.12 14.44
CA VAL A 604 -11.84 -0.79 14.38
C VAL A 604 -11.94 -2.05 13.53
N VAL A 605 -11.02 -2.22 12.58
CA VAL A 605 -10.88 -3.44 11.78
C VAL A 605 -9.57 -4.13 12.13
N ARG A 606 -9.63 -5.42 12.47
CA ARG A 606 -8.45 -6.25 12.75
C ARG A 606 -8.40 -7.43 11.81
N GLU A 607 -7.19 -7.92 11.55
CA GLU A 607 -6.97 -9.14 10.77
C GLU A 607 -6.76 -10.32 11.72
N GLY A 608 -7.42 -11.44 11.43
CA GLY A 608 -7.33 -12.68 12.20
C GLY A 608 -7.06 -13.89 11.31
N LYS A 609 -6.67 -15.00 11.94
CA LYS A 609 -6.44 -16.28 11.27
C LYS A 609 -7.78 -17.02 11.16
N GLN A 610 -8.31 -17.11 9.94
CA GLN A 610 -9.54 -17.88 9.70
C GLN A 610 -9.22 -19.39 9.72
N PRO A 611 -10.01 -20.23 10.43
CA PRO A 611 -9.85 -21.67 10.38
C PRO A 611 -9.99 -22.23 8.96
N LYS A 612 -9.20 -23.25 8.64
CA LYS A 612 -9.23 -23.91 7.32
C LYS A 612 -10.45 -24.82 7.16
N GLN A 613 -10.83 -25.50 8.23
CA GLN A 613 -11.94 -26.48 8.30
C GLN A 613 -13.15 -25.89 9.03
N GLY A 614 -14.28 -26.59 8.99
CA GLY A 614 -15.56 -26.17 9.58
C GLY A 614 -16.47 -25.40 8.62
N THR A 615 -17.70 -25.17 9.06
CA THR A 615 -18.68 -24.38 8.28
C THR A 615 -18.27 -22.91 8.23
N PHE A 616 -18.80 -22.12 7.28
CA PHE A 616 -18.48 -20.69 7.22
C PHE A 616 -18.99 -19.90 8.42
N THR A 617 -20.08 -20.35 9.04
CA THR A 617 -20.58 -19.81 10.31
C THR A 617 -19.60 -20.08 11.44
N ASP A 618 -19.08 -21.31 11.56
CA ASP A 618 -18.07 -21.64 12.58
C ASP A 618 -16.77 -20.87 12.35
N LYS A 619 -16.34 -20.77 11.08
CA LYS A 619 -15.16 -19.99 10.70
C LYS A 619 -15.31 -18.52 11.08
N ALA A 620 -16.50 -17.93 10.89
CA ALA A 620 -16.76 -16.54 11.24
C ALA A 620 -16.80 -16.34 12.77
N LEU A 621 -17.44 -17.25 13.51
CA LEU A 621 -17.46 -17.25 14.98
C LEU A 621 -16.04 -17.35 15.55
N GLN A 622 -15.28 -18.37 15.14
CA GLN A 622 -13.91 -18.61 15.62
C GLN A 622 -12.98 -17.46 15.24
N LEU A 623 -13.17 -16.87 14.05
CA LEU A 623 -12.42 -15.68 13.66
C LEU A 623 -12.70 -14.52 14.61
N ALA A 624 -13.95 -14.30 15.03
CA ALA A 624 -14.29 -13.27 16.00
C ALA A 624 -13.64 -13.52 17.38
N LEU A 625 -13.62 -14.77 17.83
CA LEU A 625 -13.05 -15.17 19.13
C LEU A 625 -11.50 -15.18 19.15
N SER A 626 -10.85 -15.30 17.99
CA SER A 626 -9.39 -15.42 17.86
C SER A 626 -8.57 -14.25 18.46
N ILE A 627 -9.21 -13.10 18.70
CA ILE A 627 -8.54 -11.93 19.25
C ILE A 627 -8.52 -11.94 20.78
N GLN A 628 -9.48 -12.60 21.43
CA GLN A 628 -9.55 -12.66 22.90
C GLN A 628 -8.30 -13.33 23.49
N GLN A 629 -7.85 -14.44 22.88
CA GLN A 629 -6.63 -15.15 23.28
C GLN A 629 -5.37 -14.26 23.23
N ASN A 630 -5.28 -13.33 22.27
CA ASN A 630 -4.13 -12.43 22.15
C ASN A 630 -4.17 -11.26 23.16
N ILE A 631 -5.36 -10.87 23.64
CA ILE A 631 -5.54 -9.77 24.61
C ILE A 631 -5.31 -10.26 26.05
N THR A 632 -5.77 -11.46 26.42
CA THR A 632 -5.51 -12.05 27.75
C THR A 632 -4.04 -12.41 27.99
N GLU A 633 -3.24 -12.62 26.94
CA GLU A 633 -1.80 -12.91 27.06
C GLU A 633 -0.91 -11.65 27.18
N GLY A 634 -1.47 -10.44 27.24
CA GLY A 634 -0.67 -9.21 27.32
C GLY A 634 0.18 -8.91 26.07
N LYS A 635 0.05 -9.70 25.00
CA LYS A 635 0.73 -9.49 23.73
C LYS A 635 -0.06 -8.49 22.89
N ILE A 636 0.11 -7.20 23.19
CA ILE A 636 -0.15 -6.16 22.19
C ILE A 636 0.73 -6.52 20.99
N PRO A 637 0.18 -6.85 19.80
CA PRO A 637 1.01 -6.96 18.63
C PRO A 637 1.59 -5.57 18.41
N ARG A 638 2.91 -5.43 18.62
CA ARG A 638 3.64 -4.27 18.10
C ARG A 638 3.19 -4.12 16.67
N ASN A 639 2.61 -2.96 16.33
CA ASN A 639 2.40 -2.55 14.96
C ASN A 639 3.68 -2.92 14.20
N THR A 640 3.59 -3.97 13.41
CA THR A 640 4.66 -4.39 12.52
C THR A 640 4.88 -3.21 11.60
N LYS A 641 5.92 -2.43 11.91
CA LYS A 641 6.62 -1.59 10.95
C LYS A 641 6.88 -2.48 9.74
N PHE A 642 6.19 -2.18 8.65
CA PHE A 642 6.37 -2.82 7.35
C PHE A 642 6.82 -1.78 6.35
#